data_AF-A0A239A9Y3-F1
#
_entry.id   AF-A0A239A9Y3-F1
#
_cell.length_a   1.000
_cell.length_b   1.000
_cell.length_c   1.000
_cell.angle_alpha   90.00
_cell.angle_beta   90.00
_cell.angle_gamma   90.00
#
_symmetry.space_group_name_H-M   'P 1'
#
loop_
_entity.id
_entity.type
_entity.pdbx_description
1 polymer ?
#
loop_
_entity_poly.entity_id
_entity_poly.type
_entity_poly.pdbx_seq_one_letter_code
_entity_poly.pdbx_strand_id
1 'polypeptide(L)'
;MIKRNIWTGFLIVPATLYAIAAAHAAVVSEGRYVIKALHSDLCLETQGTDQVTQRACVTDAARQQFDISSAGSGYTRIINTETGNALDVSSQSSADGAPIVSRPYQGDGNQKFLALRNGVGYLFKAAHSGKCVDIAGFSADDGGPVQQKTCSGASNQTYRLIPVSAESANIPEGRYILRTAHSNLCLDVPGSSTSNYVQLQQWTCHGGSNQQFDVSYTGNGLYEVRATHSGKCVDLKGGWTHEGNEVQQYSCNGSNAQRWKIDGYADGSVFFKTALDTNRVWDVTDASTAPEAKVQIWNLNSGASNKRWRMEPVSASANLTDGEYTLRNLKSSKCVDVPSSSTTPGVQLQQYTCNGTNAQRFTLTHITDGYYRLTNVNSRLALHVEQFITTENGAKIQQQEAHAGDNQLFRIEPYDSGYRLRPRHSKMCIEPRGGNSWNGWNGATLQQYLCDGSSAQSFALENGPELPPLPPQTVNNDYPIILVHGFAGWGRDEMFGLKYWGGGLGSGGSRDLQEVLKTNGHMTFTAAVGPFSSVQDRAVELFYQIKGGCVDYGPHHSTHLLKLDGTPDSRTLIRTLDGGTGPDGKQRPRKCWAANPANNPHNDPLALYPQWGTVDPATGKVRKIHLVGHSLGPPTIRAMVHMLREGMPEETAADPGLLDESAQTNPYTGGKNWVASITSMTGGQQGVSVAAIPSADFLFKFANGAVQAAAAGAGIAGSPNPVYDLKLQQWGIQRNPGESFSDYFNRVRTSPIFSESRNTATWELAPDGGIKDWNTRIQTYGDVYYYSYSAQTTWAGWLTGHHYPILATNLILQPFSLIAGSYTANEPGKTVIDSSYWPNDGLLNSRSMREPEGAPWRDFDGTSLSGTWNYMGILQGWDHGDVVGLLSEKSADSVNALYLDQARRLRALDN
;
A
#
# COMPACT_ATOMS: atom_id res chain seq x y z
N MET A 1 -51.72 11.79 -8.47
CA MET A 1 -51.58 13.25 -8.26
C MET A 1 -51.65 13.44 -6.76
N ILE A 2 -50.58 13.67 -6.00
CA ILE A 2 -49.58 14.75 -6.06
C ILE A 2 -48.21 14.14 -5.68
N LYS A 3 -47.22 14.32 -6.56
CA LYS A 3 -45.78 14.08 -6.32
C LYS A 3 -45.15 15.41 -5.89
N ARG A 4 -44.01 15.30 -5.19
CA ARG A 4 -42.94 16.30 -4.92
C ARG A 4 -43.00 17.01 -3.56
N ASN A 5 -41.83 17.00 -2.89
CA ASN A 5 -41.35 17.91 -1.83
C ASN A 5 -41.28 17.41 -0.37
N ILE A 6 -40.58 16.31 -0.06
CA ILE A 6 -40.07 16.06 1.32
C ILE A 6 -38.64 15.47 1.34
N TRP A 7 -37.73 15.90 0.45
CA TRP A 7 -36.33 15.40 0.47
C TRP A 7 -35.26 16.49 0.31
N THR A 8 -35.54 17.72 0.72
CA THR A 8 -34.55 18.82 0.75
C THR A 8 -34.04 19.15 2.16
N GLY A 9 -34.26 18.29 3.16
CA GLY A 9 -34.04 18.63 4.58
C GLY A 9 -32.86 17.99 5.31
N PHE A 10 -32.12 17.04 4.72
CA PHE A 10 -31.03 16.30 5.41
C PHE A 10 -29.70 16.34 4.64
N LEU A 11 -29.44 17.42 3.92
CA LEU A 11 -28.15 17.74 3.32
C LEU A 11 -27.66 19.08 3.86
N ILE A 12 -27.48 19.14 5.17
CA ILE A 12 -26.44 19.96 5.77
C ILE A 12 -25.53 18.98 6.48
N VAL A 13 -24.51 18.49 5.76
CA VAL A 13 -23.30 18.02 6.42
C VAL A 13 -22.82 19.20 7.24
N PRO A 14 -22.83 19.16 8.58
CA PRO A 14 -22.40 20.31 9.35
C PRO A 14 -20.93 20.57 8.99
N ALA A 15 -20.62 21.83 8.70
CA ALA A 15 -19.27 22.31 8.35
C ALA A 15 -18.19 21.93 9.39
N THR A 16 -18.59 21.38 10.54
CA THR A 16 -17.73 20.80 11.57
C THR A 16 -17.10 19.46 11.18
N LEU A 17 -17.62 18.70 10.21
CA LEU A 17 -16.96 17.46 9.74
C LEU A 17 -15.85 17.70 8.71
N TYR A 18 -15.90 18.81 7.97
CA TYR A 18 -14.73 19.31 7.23
C TYR A 18 -13.59 19.73 8.18
N ALA A 19 -13.91 20.20 9.38
CA ALA A 19 -12.92 20.64 10.37
C ALA A 19 -12.16 19.47 11.05
N ILE A 20 -12.69 18.25 11.05
CA ILE A 20 -12.01 17.07 11.62
C ILE A 20 -11.20 16.32 10.56
N ALA A 21 -11.65 16.29 9.30
CA ALA A 21 -10.82 15.84 8.18
C ALA A 21 -9.65 16.82 7.89
N ALA A 22 -9.81 18.11 8.22
CA ALA A 22 -8.74 19.09 8.19
C ALA A 22 -7.71 18.90 9.33
N ALA A 23 -8.04 18.18 10.40
CA ALA A 23 -7.17 18.07 11.58
C ALA A 23 -5.91 17.19 11.37
N HIS A 24 -5.76 16.52 10.23
CA HIS A 24 -4.51 15.84 9.83
C HIS A 24 -4.09 16.19 8.40
N ALA A 25 -4.28 17.45 7.97
CA ALA A 25 -3.37 17.99 6.98
C ALA A 25 -1.95 17.88 7.52
N ALA A 26 -1.00 17.54 6.64
CA ALA A 26 0.40 17.41 7.00
C ALA A 26 0.81 18.63 7.83
N VAL A 27 1.03 18.44 9.14
CA VAL A 27 1.53 19.51 10.00
C VAL A 27 2.93 19.78 9.51
N VAL A 28 3.07 20.82 8.67
CA VAL A 28 4.35 21.49 8.51
C VAL A 28 4.76 21.88 9.92
N SER A 29 5.90 21.37 10.38
CA SER A 29 6.42 21.71 11.70
C SER A 29 6.46 23.23 11.83
N GLU A 30 5.98 23.77 12.95
CA GLU A 30 6.04 25.22 13.14
C GLU A 30 7.51 25.65 13.09
N GLY A 31 7.78 26.75 12.40
CA GLY A 31 9.14 27.20 12.22
C GLY A 31 9.28 28.18 11.07
N ARG A 32 10.51 28.65 10.91
CA ARG A 32 10.88 29.56 9.84
C ARG A 32 11.39 28.77 8.64
N TYR A 33 10.92 29.13 7.46
CA TYR A 33 11.25 28.43 6.23
C TYR A 33 11.55 29.39 5.09
N VAL A 34 12.36 28.91 4.16
CA VAL A 34 12.35 29.37 2.78
C VAL A 34 11.45 28.43 1.98
N ILE A 35 10.53 29.00 1.19
CA ILE A 35 9.56 28.24 0.39
C ILE A 35 10.04 28.21 -1.06
N LYS A 36 10.56 27.07 -1.51
CA LYS A 36 11.18 26.89 -2.82
C LYS A 36 10.25 26.17 -3.79
N ALA A 37 9.93 26.76 -4.93
CA ALA A 37 9.12 26.10 -5.97
C ALA A 37 9.88 24.93 -6.59
N LEU A 38 9.21 23.78 -6.74
CA LEU A 38 9.85 22.53 -7.18
C LEU A 38 10.25 22.57 -8.65
N HIS A 39 9.50 23.26 -9.52
CA HIS A 39 9.76 23.27 -10.96
C HIS A 39 10.90 24.21 -11.38
N SER A 40 11.05 25.36 -10.71
CA SER A 40 12.01 26.41 -11.07
C SER A 40 13.23 26.46 -10.15
N ASP A 41 13.17 25.78 -9.00
CA ASP A 41 14.14 25.91 -7.91
C ASP A 41 14.31 27.38 -7.41
N LEU A 42 13.34 28.26 -7.68
CA LEU A 42 13.29 29.62 -7.17
C LEU A 42 12.48 29.70 -5.87
N CYS A 43 12.73 30.72 -5.07
CA CYS A 43 12.11 30.92 -3.76
C CYS A 43 11.02 31.99 -3.83
N LEU A 44 9.95 31.78 -3.05
CA LEU A 44 8.93 32.81 -2.89
C LEU A 44 9.55 34.06 -2.23
N GLU A 45 9.18 35.21 -2.76
CA GLU A 45 9.63 36.51 -2.29
C GLU A 45 8.45 37.49 -2.23
N THR A 46 8.40 38.26 -1.14
CA THR A 46 7.50 39.41 -1.02
C THR A 46 8.27 40.71 -1.21
N GLN A 47 7.66 41.69 -1.89
CA GLN A 47 8.13 43.08 -1.92
C GLN A 47 6.96 43.99 -1.51
N GLY A 48 6.96 44.49 -0.27
CA GLY A 48 5.86 45.33 0.24
C GLY A 48 4.50 44.63 0.26
N THR A 49 3.44 45.29 -0.24
CA THR A 49 2.07 44.76 -0.35
C THR A 49 1.73 44.23 -1.74
N ASP A 50 2.72 44.17 -2.63
CA ASP A 50 2.51 43.78 -4.02
C ASP A 50 2.28 42.27 -4.15
N GLN A 51 2.04 41.85 -5.39
CA GLN A 51 1.93 40.43 -5.72
C GLN A 51 3.21 39.68 -5.35
N VAL A 52 3.05 38.54 -4.70
CA VAL A 52 4.15 37.64 -4.36
C VAL A 52 4.71 37.05 -5.65
N THR A 53 6.04 37.01 -5.74
CA THR A 53 6.74 36.49 -6.91
C THR A 53 7.72 35.40 -6.48
N GLN A 54 8.27 34.66 -7.43
CA GLN A 54 9.44 33.82 -7.18
C GLN A 54 10.71 34.50 -7.70
N ARG A 55 11.85 34.28 -7.04
CA ARG A 55 13.19 34.75 -7.45
C ARG A 55 14.29 33.80 -7.00
N ALA A 56 15.51 34.02 -7.47
CA ALA A 56 16.69 33.33 -6.98
C ALA A 56 16.75 33.33 -5.43
N CYS A 57 17.03 32.15 -4.86
CA CYS A 57 16.99 31.94 -3.43
C CYS A 57 18.14 32.65 -2.69
N VAL A 58 17.81 33.50 -1.73
CA VAL A 58 18.72 34.20 -0.82
C VAL A 58 18.25 33.92 0.61
N THR A 59 18.76 32.82 1.19
CA THR A 59 18.13 32.18 2.36
C THR A 59 18.27 32.94 3.68
N ASP A 60 19.16 33.93 3.75
CA ASP A 60 19.34 34.86 4.87
C ASP A 60 18.55 36.17 4.71
N ALA A 61 17.90 36.39 3.57
CA ALA A 61 17.09 37.58 3.34
C ALA A 61 15.69 37.41 3.92
N ALA A 62 15.32 38.26 4.88
CA ALA A 62 14.01 38.23 5.55
C ALA A 62 12.81 38.26 4.58
N ARG A 63 12.98 38.91 3.41
CA ARG A 63 11.96 38.97 2.34
C ARG A 63 11.61 37.63 1.68
N GLN A 64 12.45 36.59 1.86
CA GLN A 64 12.21 35.22 1.37
C GLN A 64 12.03 34.20 2.50
N GLN A 65 12.04 34.64 3.75
CA GLN A 65 11.82 33.79 4.91
C GLN A 65 10.38 33.96 5.39
N PHE A 66 9.74 32.84 5.72
CA PHE A 66 8.36 32.77 6.14
C PHE A 66 8.24 31.95 7.42
N ASP A 67 7.63 32.55 8.45
CA ASP A 67 7.21 31.84 9.64
C ASP A 67 5.90 31.11 9.32
N ILE A 68 5.97 29.78 9.33
CA ILE A 68 4.81 28.89 9.15
C ILE A 68 4.38 28.42 10.54
N SER A 69 3.12 28.65 10.88
CA SER A 69 2.54 28.28 12.18
C SER A 69 1.06 27.98 12.07
N SER A 70 0.50 27.30 13.07
CA SER A 70 -0.90 26.89 13.10
C SER A 70 -1.84 28.09 13.14
N ALA A 71 -2.83 28.12 12.23
CA ALA A 71 -3.94 29.07 12.22
C ALA A 71 -5.23 28.48 12.82
N GLY A 72 -5.17 27.27 13.41
CA GLY A 72 -6.31 26.53 13.94
C GLY A 72 -7.07 25.70 12.90
N SER A 73 -7.81 24.68 13.37
CA SER A 73 -8.66 23.82 12.53
C SER A 73 -7.94 23.17 11.33
N GLY A 74 -6.65 22.85 11.48
CA GLY A 74 -5.84 22.20 10.44
C GLY A 74 -5.18 23.13 9.42
N TYR A 75 -5.45 24.43 9.49
CA TYR A 75 -4.88 25.41 8.56
C TYR A 75 -3.60 26.04 9.12
N THR A 76 -2.75 26.50 8.21
CA THR A 76 -1.51 27.22 8.51
C THR A 76 -1.62 28.68 8.09
N ARG A 77 -0.97 29.56 8.84
CA ARG A 77 -0.62 30.91 8.40
C ARG A 77 0.83 30.92 7.94
N ILE A 78 1.10 31.64 6.87
CA ILE A 78 2.43 31.77 6.27
C ILE A 78 2.77 33.26 6.30
N ILE A 79 3.60 33.67 7.26
CA ILE A 79 3.91 35.07 7.54
C ILE A 79 5.32 35.38 7.05
N ASN A 80 5.48 36.35 6.16
CA ASN A 80 6.80 36.78 5.73
C ASN A 80 7.52 37.53 6.87
N THR A 81 8.80 37.23 7.08
CA THR A 81 9.55 37.75 8.23
C THR A 81 10.03 39.20 8.08
N GLU A 82 10.08 39.74 6.85
CA GLU A 82 10.41 41.15 6.61
C GLU A 82 9.19 42.05 6.76
N THR A 83 8.09 41.68 6.11
CA THR A 83 6.89 42.51 6.06
C THR A 83 5.95 42.28 7.25
N GLY A 84 6.06 41.14 7.94
CA GLY A 84 5.11 40.71 8.97
C GLY A 84 3.72 40.37 8.44
N ASN A 85 3.54 40.38 7.11
CA ASN A 85 2.28 40.13 6.44
C ASN A 85 2.11 38.64 6.06
N ALA A 86 0.86 38.21 5.96
CA ALA A 86 0.50 36.89 5.47
C ALA A 86 0.49 36.84 3.93
N LEU A 87 0.74 35.64 3.39
CA LEU A 87 0.26 35.31 2.05
C LEU A 87 -1.28 35.43 2.03
N ASP A 88 -1.82 36.11 1.03
CA ASP A 88 -3.23 36.44 0.93
C ASP A 88 -3.72 36.26 -0.51
N VAL A 89 -4.80 35.51 -0.73
CA VAL A 89 -5.46 35.49 -2.05
C VAL A 89 -6.25 36.79 -2.23
N SER A 90 -5.82 37.60 -3.21
CA SER A 90 -6.34 38.95 -3.42
C SER A 90 -7.87 38.97 -3.51
N SER A 91 -8.47 39.89 -2.74
CA SER A 91 -9.91 40.17 -2.73
C SER A 91 -10.80 38.96 -2.39
N GLN A 92 -10.26 37.94 -1.69
CA GLN A 92 -10.95 36.67 -1.41
C GLN A 92 -11.50 36.00 -2.67
N SER A 93 -10.90 36.25 -3.83
CA SER A 93 -11.37 35.68 -5.11
C SER A 93 -11.33 34.16 -5.08
N SER A 94 -12.31 33.51 -5.70
CA SER A 94 -12.33 32.06 -5.92
C SER A 94 -11.95 31.69 -7.37
N ALA A 95 -11.58 32.66 -8.21
CA ALA A 95 -11.21 32.44 -9.61
C ALA A 95 -9.79 31.88 -9.76
N ASP A 96 -9.55 31.09 -10.82
CA ASP A 96 -8.20 30.71 -11.22
C ASP A 96 -7.46 31.96 -11.73
N GLY A 97 -6.18 32.07 -11.37
CA GLY A 97 -5.36 33.22 -11.74
C GLY A 97 -5.47 34.41 -10.78
N ALA A 98 -6.23 34.31 -9.69
CA ALA A 98 -6.23 35.38 -8.69
C ALA A 98 -4.85 35.50 -8.03
N PRO A 99 -4.25 36.71 -7.94
CA PRO A 99 -2.93 36.91 -7.37
C PRO A 99 -2.82 36.50 -5.90
N ILE A 100 -1.68 35.93 -5.52
CA ILE A 100 -1.25 35.88 -4.11
C ILE A 100 -0.53 37.20 -3.82
N VAL A 101 -0.99 37.93 -2.80
CA VAL A 101 -0.47 39.24 -2.38
C VAL A 101 -0.02 39.17 -0.92
N SER A 102 0.72 40.19 -0.48
CA SER A 102 1.20 40.34 0.91
C SER A 102 0.28 41.30 1.68
N ARG A 103 -0.44 40.81 2.71
CA ARG A 103 -1.39 41.62 3.50
C ARG A 103 -1.31 41.35 5.01
N PRO A 104 -1.68 42.32 5.87
CA PRO A 104 -1.77 42.08 7.31
C PRO A 104 -2.68 40.89 7.64
N TYR A 105 -2.23 40.00 8.52
CA TYR A 105 -3.01 38.83 8.91
C TYR A 105 -4.21 39.23 9.77
N GLN A 106 -5.42 39.07 9.23
CA GLN A 106 -6.71 39.28 9.90
C GLN A 106 -7.40 37.96 10.26
N GLY A 107 -6.84 36.82 9.81
CA GLY A 107 -7.40 35.49 10.06
C GLY A 107 -8.54 35.11 9.11
N ASP A 108 -8.68 35.82 7.99
CA ASP A 108 -9.65 35.50 6.94
C ASP A 108 -9.30 34.20 6.18
N GLY A 109 -10.31 33.57 5.57
CA GLY A 109 -10.15 32.28 4.87
C GLY A 109 -9.17 32.32 3.69
N ASN A 110 -8.95 33.49 3.08
CA ASN A 110 -7.99 33.71 2.00
C ASN A 110 -6.55 33.89 2.48
N GLN A 111 -6.31 33.93 3.80
CA GLN A 111 -4.99 34.02 4.45
C GLN A 111 -4.61 32.72 5.18
N LYS A 112 -5.45 31.68 5.04
CA LYS A 112 -5.31 30.39 5.70
C LYS A 112 -5.10 29.32 4.64
N PHE A 113 -4.05 28.52 4.80
CA PHE A 113 -3.67 27.50 3.81
C PHE A 113 -3.57 26.12 4.46
N LEU A 114 -4.19 25.14 3.82
CA LEU A 114 -4.00 23.74 4.12
C LEU A 114 -2.72 23.28 3.43
N ALA A 115 -1.70 22.93 4.19
CA ALA A 115 -0.45 22.38 3.66
C ALA A 115 -0.61 20.87 3.41
N LEU A 116 -0.55 20.45 2.15
CA LEU A 116 -0.73 19.06 1.74
C LEU A 116 0.58 18.49 1.22
N ARG A 117 1.11 17.45 1.87
CA ARG A 117 2.34 16.78 1.41
C ARG A 117 2.01 15.81 0.27
N ASN A 118 2.73 15.88 -0.84
CA ASN A 118 2.47 15.08 -2.05
C ASN A 118 3.61 14.10 -2.42
N GLY A 119 4.47 13.77 -1.46
CA GLY A 119 5.61 12.84 -1.64
C GLY A 119 6.91 13.50 -2.12
N VAL A 120 6.83 14.61 -2.86
CA VAL A 120 8.00 15.36 -3.38
C VAL A 120 8.11 16.80 -2.86
N GLY A 121 7.04 17.31 -2.24
CA GLY A 121 6.98 18.63 -1.59
C GLY A 121 5.61 18.88 -0.92
N TYR A 122 5.23 20.16 -0.84
CA TYR A 122 3.99 20.66 -0.25
C TYR A 122 3.17 21.45 -1.27
N LEU A 123 1.86 21.24 -1.29
CA LEU A 123 0.87 22.12 -1.90
C LEU A 123 0.27 23.01 -0.80
N PHE A 124 0.04 24.29 -1.08
CA PHE A 124 -0.68 25.19 -0.17
C PHE A 124 -2.07 25.48 -0.74
N LYS A 125 -3.11 24.90 -0.14
CA LYS A 125 -4.50 25.04 -0.59
C LYS A 125 -5.23 26.08 0.25
N ALA A 126 -5.66 27.18 -0.36
CA ALA A 126 -6.36 28.27 0.33
C ALA A 126 -7.70 27.78 0.91
N ALA A 127 -8.00 28.16 2.15
CA ALA A 127 -9.16 27.66 2.89
C ALA A 127 -10.50 28.12 2.28
N HIS A 128 -10.58 29.35 1.78
CA HIS A 128 -11.83 29.92 1.25
C HIS A 128 -12.18 29.38 -0.15
N SER A 129 -11.20 29.17 -1.02
CA SER A 129 -11.42 28.81 -2.44
C SER A 129 -11.17 27.32 -2.72
N GLY A 130 -10.43 26.62 -1.85
CA GLY A 130 -9.98 25.26 -2.09
C GLY A 130 -8.98 25.14 -3.26
N LYS A 131 -8.33 26.22 -3.66
CA LYS A 131 -7.35 26.27 -4.77
C LYS A 131 -5.92 26.34 -4.26
N CYS A 132 -4.97 25.90 -5.06
CA CYS A 132 -3.57 25.79 -4.67
C CYS A 132 -2.77 27.01 -5.10
N VAL A 133 -1.77 27.39 -4.28
CA VAL A 133 -0.75 28.38 -4.64
C VAL A 133 0.05 27.86 -5.84
N ASP A 134 0.17 28.65 -6.89
CA ASP A 134 0.58 28.28 -8.24
C ASP A 134 1.53 29.33 -8.81
N ILE A 135 2.63 28.90 -9.43
CA ILE A 135 3.46 29.78 -10.25
C ILE A 135 2.84 29.88 -11.64
N ALA A 136 2.42 31.09 -12.01
CA ALA A 136 1.64 31.32 -13.22
C ALA A 136 2.40 30.87 -14.47
N GLY A 137 1.74 30.03 -15.28
CA GLY A 137 2.28 29.59 -16.57
C GLY A 137 3.57 28.77 -16.49
N PHE A 138 3.91 28.17 -15.34
CA PHE A 138 5.19 27.48 -15.13
C PHE A 138 6.43 28.37 -15.37
N SER A 139 6.30 29.70 -15.21
CA SER A 139 7.44 30.61 -15.37
C SER A 139 8.64 30.11 -14.55
N ALA A 140 9.84 30.11 -15.14
CA ALA A 140 11.09 29.79 -14.47
C ALA A 140 11.98 31.04 -14.29
N ASP A 141 11.41 32.22 -14.55
CA ASP A 141 12.11 33.50 -14.51
C ASP A 141 11.99 34.16 -13.13
N ASP A 142 13.00 34.96 -12.80
CA ASP A 142 12.95 35.88 -11.67
C ASP A 142 11.82 36.90 -11.84
N GLY A 143 10.94 37.00 -10.84
CA GLY A 143 9.74 37.81 -10.89
C GLY A 143 8.50 37.06 -11.40
N GLY A 144 8.60 35.73 -11.64
CA GLY A 144 7.45 34.91 -12.00
C GLY A 144 6.27 35.09 -11.00
N PRO A 145 5.06 35.44 -11.47
CA PRO A 145 3.97 35.81 -10.57
C PRO A 145 3.33 34.59 -9.90
N VAL A 146 3.05 34.73 -8.61
CA VAL A 146 2.37 33.71 -7.82
C VAL A 146 0.87 34.01 -7.78
N GLN A 147 0.05 33.00 -8.04
CA GLN A 147 -1.41 33.08 -8.11
C GLN A 147 -2.04 31.88 -7.39
N GLN A 148 -3.36 31.83 -7.30
CA GLN A 148 -4.06 30.57 -7.02
C GLN A 148 -4.58 29.94 -8.31
N LYS A 149 -4.66 28.61 -8.35
CA LYS A 149 -5.30 27.87 -9.43
C LYS A 149 -5.86 26.55 -8.92
N THR A 150 -6.81 25.97 -9.65
CA THR A 150 -7.30 24.61 -9.42
C THR A 150 -6.12 23.66 -9.15
N CYS A 151 -6.19 22.94 -8.02
CA CYS A 151 -5.13 22.06 -7.57
C CYS A 151 -4.96 20.91 -8.56
N SER A 152 -3.78 20.83 -9.18
CA SER A 152 -3.41 19.79 -10.16
C SER A 152 -2.34 18.84 -9.63
N GLY A 153 -1.62 19.25 -8.57
CA GLY A 153 -0.46 18.50 -8.05
C GLY A 153 0.80 18.65 -8.92
N ALA A 154 0.76 19.49 -9.96
CA ALA A 154 1.91 19.75 -10.83
C ALA A 154 3.07 20.42 -10.08
N SER A 155 4.28 20.34 -10.68
CA SER A 155 5.51 20.84 -10.05
C SER A 155 5.54 22.34 -9.82
N ASN A 156 4.79 23.15 -10.59
CA ASN A 156 4.65 24.60 -10.40
C ASN A 156 3.67 24.99 -9.27
N GLN A 157 2.98 24.02 -8.67
CA GLN A 157 2.14 24.17 -7.48
C GLN A 157 2.78 23.52 -6.25
N THR A 158 3.93 22.87 -6.42
CA THR A 158 4.60 22.09 -5.39
C THR A 158 5.82 22.83 -4.87
N TYR A 159 5.98 22.90 -3.55
CA TYR A 159 7.04 23.64 -2.88
C TYR A 159 7.84 22.76 -1.92
N ARG A 160 9.15 22.97 -1.84
CA ARG A 160 10.01 22.44 -0.78
C ARG A 160 10.14 23.49 0.32
N LEU A 161 9.97 23.04 1.56
CA LEU A 161 10.18 23.86 2.74
C LEU A 161 11.59 23.63 3.28
N ILE A 162 12.41 24.68 3.26
CA ILE A 162 13.80 24.63 3.74
C ILE A 162 13.86 25.37 5.07
N PRO A 163 14.09 24.70 6.21
CA PRO A 163 14.08 25.35 7.52
C PRO A 163 15.24 26.36 7.65
N VAL A 164 14.94 27.51 8.24
CA VAL A 164 15.89 28.58 8.57
C VAL A 164 16.10 28.52 10.07
N SER A 165 17.27 28.05 10.52
CA SER A 165 17.51 27.70 11.91
C SER A 165 17.59 28.91 12.85
N ALA A 166 16.68 28.98 13.82
CA ALA A 166 17.01 29.43 15.18
C ALA A 166 16.92 28.19 16.10
N GLU A 167 18.05 27.86 16.73
CA GLU A 167 18.25 26.84 17.77
C GLU A 167 18.02 25.34 17.42
N SER A 168 19.15 24.60 17.47
CA SER A 168 19.29 23.13 17.52
C SER A 168 18.43 22.31 16.55
N ALA A 169 19.04 21.87 15.46
CA ALA A 169 18.49 20.78 14.66
C ALA A 169 18.28 19.55 15.55
N ASN A 170 17.05 19.05 15.65
CA ASN A 170 16.82 17.65 16.02
C ASN A 170 17.31 16.77 14.86
N ILE A 171 18.62 16.56 14.77
CA ILE A 171 19.20 15.55 13.87
C ILE A 171 18.70 14.19 14.36
N PRO A 172 18.00 13.41 13.52
CA PRO A 172 17.52 12.10 13.92
C PRO A 172 18.69 11.22 14.37
N GLU A 173 18.54 10.49 15.47
CA GLU A 173 19.54 9.51 15.86
C GLU A 173 19.58 8.36 14.84
N GLY A 174 20.77 7.95 14.43
CA GLY A 174 20.90 6.91 13.42
C GLY A 174 22.32 6.72 12.94
N ARG A 175 22.51 5.80 12.01
CA ARG A 175 23.78 5.56 11.33
C ARG A 175 23.84 6.43 10.08
N TYR A 176 25.00 7.00 9.81
CA TYR A 176 25.19 7.92 8.71
C TYR A 176 26.48 7.63 7.96
N ILE A 177 26.44 7.82 6.65
CA ILE A 177 27.61 8.14 5.84
C ILE A 177 27.72 9.67 5.86
N LEU A 178 28.90 10.18 6.22
CA LEU A 178 29.15 11.62 6.33
C LEU A 178 30.02 12.04 5.15
N ARG A 179 29.44 12.78 4.19
CA ARG A 179 30.18 13.27 3.02
C ARG A 179 30.61 14.71 3.20
N THR A 180 31.85 15.04 2.89
CA THR A 180 32.27 16.45 2.89
C THR A 180 31.62 17.18 1.72
N ALA A 181 31.04 18.36 1.98
CA ALA A 181 30.18 19.05 1.01
C ALA A 181 30.94 19.57 -0.23
N HIS A 182 32.25 19.80 -0.13
CA HIS A 182 33.07 20.29 -1.24
C HIS A 182 33.62 19.18 -2.15
N SER A 183 34.03 18.05 -1.58
CA SER A 183 34.68 16.94 -2.30
C SER A 183 33.73 15.78 -2.62
N ASN A 184 32.59 15.69 -1.92
CA ASN A 184 31.69 14.52 -1.88
C ASN A 184 32.36 13.21 -1.42
N LEU A 185 33.58 13.28 -0.87
CA LEU A 185 34.28 12.16 -0.25
C LEU A 185 33.74 11.88 1.15
N CYS A 186 33.91 10.66 1.64
CA CYS A 186 33.35 10.19 2.90
C CYS A 186 34.33 10.37 4.04
N LEU A 187 33.82 10.74 5.23
CA LEU A 187 34.55 10.59 6.47
C LEU A 187 34.93 9.12 6.63
N ASP A 188 36.20 8.87 6.97
CA ASP A 188 36.80 7.55 6.91
C ASP A 188 37.78 7.37 8.07
N VAL A 189 37.73 6.20 8.70
CA VAL A 189 38.80 5.74 9.59
C VAL A 189 39.84 4.99 8.74
N PRO A 190 41.09 5.50 8.64
CA PRO A 190 42.12 4.94 7.76
C PRO A 190 42.33 3.45 7.97
N GLY A 191 42.26 2.69 6.87
CA GLY A 191 42.52 1.25 6.84
C GLY A 191 41.59 0.42 7.74
N SER A 192 40.40 0.92 8.07
CA SER A 192 39.48 0.29 9.03
C SER A 192 40.13 -0.03 10.38
N SER A 193 41.13 0.77 10.79
CA SER A 193 41.86 0.53 12.03
C SER A 193 40.92 0.51 13.24
N THR A 194 41.17 -0.40 14.18
CA THR A 194 40.47 -0.45 15.48
C THR A 194 41.32 0.12 16.61
N SER A 195 42.49 0.70 16.35
CA SER A 195 43.39 1.31 17.36
C SER A 195 42.93 2.70 17.81
N ASN A 196 43.28 3.09 19.03
CA ASN A 196 43.13 4.49 19.48
C ASN A 196 44.11 5.41 18.76
N TYR A 197 43.84 6.71 18.79
CA TYR A 197 44.71 7.78 18.27
C TYR A 197 44.87 7.80 16.74
N VAL A 198 43.96 7.13 16.02
CA VAL A 198 43.94 7.18 14.56
C VAL A 198 43.16 8.43 14.13
N GLN A 199 43.84 9.38 13.50
CA GLN A 199 43.21 10.57 12.93
C GLN A 199 42.30 10.19 11.75
N LEU A 200 41.08 10.74 11.73
CA LEU A 200 40.12 10.53 10.65
C LEU A 200 40.58 11.27 9.37
N GLN A 201 40.14 10.77 8.23
CA GLN A 201 40.42 11.36 6.93
C GLN A 201 39.15 11.42 6.07
N GLN A 202 39.22 12.10 4.92
CA GLN A 202 38.27 11.84 3.85
C GLN A 202 38.82 10.77 2.89
N TRP A 203 37.96 9.92 2.36
CA TRP A 203 38.33 8.91 1.37
C TRP A 203 37.21 8.67 0.35
N THR A 204 37.53 8.01 -0.76
CA THR A 204 36.53 7.58 -1.75
C THR A 204 35.44 6.76 -1.06
N CYS A 205 34.18 7.18 -1.24
CA CYS A 205 33.05 6.51 -0.66
C CYS A 205 32.89 5.10 -1.24
N HIS A 206 33.04 4.08 -0.40
CA HIS A 206 32.86 2.67 -0.76
C HIS A 206 31.85 1.96 0.16
N GLY A 207 31.24 2.68 1.11
CA GLY A 207 30.17 2.15 1.97
C GLY A 207 30.64 1.14 3.02
N GLY A 208 31.95 0.98 3.21
CA GLY A 208 32.52 0.10 4.24
C GLY A 208 32.15 0.56 5.65
N SER A 209 32.16 -0.35 6.62
CA SER A 209 31.76 -0.03 8.01
C SER A 209 32.67 0.99 8.71
N ASN A 210 33.87 1.23 8.19
CA ASN A 210 34.79 2.30 8.60
C ASN A 210 34.44 3.70 8.05
N GLN A 211 33.42 3.79 7.18
CA GLN A 211 32.82 5.02 6.65
C GLN A 211 31.37 5.23 7.14
N GLN A 212 30.92 4.39 8.09
CA GLN A 212 29.59 4.48 8.68
C GLN A 212 29.72 4.89 10.15
N PHE A 213 28.90 5.85 10.58
CA PHE A 213 28.98 6.43 11.91
C PHE A 213 27.61 6.47 12.59
N ASP A 214 27.51 5.90 13.79
CA ASP A 214 26.33 5.98 14.64
C ASP A 214 26.32 7.33 15.37
N VAL A 215 25.31 8.16 15.11
CA VAL A 215 25.06 9.48 15.71
C VAL A 215 23.95 9.36 16.73
N SER A 216 24.28 9.58 18.01
CA SER A 216 23.36 9.43 19.15
C SER A 216 23.22 10.73 19.92
N TYR A 217 22.00 11.10 20.32
CA TYR A 217 21.74 12.30 21.10
C TYR A 217 22.10 12.05 22.56
N THR A 218 22.85 12.98 23.15
CA THR A 218 23.36 12.88 24.52
C THR A 218 22.72 13.90 25.48
N GLY A 219 21.79 14.73 25.00
CA GLY A 219 21.15 15.79 25.76
C GLY A 219 21.73 17.18 25.47
N ASN A 220 20.99 18.25 25.82
CA ASN A 220 21.40 19.66 25.70
C ASN A 220 21.92 20.07 24.30
N GLY A 221 21.35 19.50 23.23
CA GLY A 221 21.78 19.81 21.85
C GLY A 221 23.11 19.16 21.44
N LEU A 222 23.62 18.19 22.21
CA LEU A 222 24.90 17.51 21.95
C LEU A 222 24.71 16.07 21.48
N TYR A 223 25.59 15.65 20.59
CA TYR A 223 25.63 14.34 19.97
C TYR A 223 26.96 13.63 20.21
N GLU A 224 26.93 12.31 20.29
CA GLU A 224 28.10 11.44 20.20
C GLU A 224 28.11 10.76 18.84
N VAL A 225 29.28 10.66 18.21
CA VAL A 225 29.45 10.04 16.89
C VAL A 225 30.42 8.86 17.04
N ARG A 226 30.03 7.66 16.64
CA ARG A 226 30.82 6.44 16.78
C ARG A 226 31.07 5.74 15.45
N ALA A 227 32.32 5.36 15.17
CA ALA A 227 32.63 4.55 13.99
C ALA A 227 32.05 3.13 14.15
N THR A 228 31.27 2.67 13.17
CA THR A 228 30.52 1.41 13.27
C THR A 228 31.44 0.18 13.36
N HIS A 229 32.58 0.16 12.67
CA HIS A 229 33.48 -1.00 12.64
C HIS A 229 34.27 -1.20 13.94
N SER A 230 34.64 -0.11 14.63
CA SER A 230 35.48 -0.15 15.84
C SER A 230 34.70 0.06 17.13
N GLY A 231 33.46 0.58 17.05
CA GLY A 231 32.66 0.98 18.20
C GLY A 231 33.21 2.19 18.97
N LYS A 232 34.25 2.86 18.44
CA LYS A 232 34.95 3.97 19.07
C LYS A 232 34.35 5.32 18.70
N CYS A 233 34.51 6.28 19.60
CA CYS A 233 33.97 7.62 19.46
C CYS A 233 34.89 8.49 18.60
N VAL A 234 34.29 9.35 17.78
CA VAL A 234 34.98 10.47 17.14
C VAL A 234 35.31 11.49 18.23
N ASP A 235 36.59 11.76 18.39
CA ASP A 235 37.23 12.34 19.56
C ASP A 235 38.17 13.46 19.14
N LEU A 236 38.11 14.59 19.85
CA LEU A 236 39.06 15.67 19.69
C LEU A 236 40.32 15.38 20.50
N LYS A 237 41.46 15.22 19.83
CA LYS A 237 42.71 14.76 20.45
C LYS A 237 43.09 15.59 21.69
N GLY A 238 43.09 14.93 22.85
CA GLY A 238 43.43 15.55 24.14
C GLY A 238 42.45 16.64 24.61
N GLY A 239 41.32 16.84 23.91
CA GLY A 239 40.36 17.91 24.20
C GLY A 239 40.86 19.33 23.90
N TRP A 240 41.95 19.48 23.13
CA TRP A 240 42.51 20.80 22.83
C TRP A 240 41.74 21.51 21.69
N THR A 241 41.47 22.80 21.83
CA THR A 241 40.65 23.58 20.87
C THR A 241 41.46 24.53 19.97
N HIS A 242 42.79 24.42 19.94
CA HIS A 242 43.61 25.17 18.99
C HIS A 242 43.33 24.72 17.56
N GLU A 243 43.41 25.65 16.60
CA GLU A 243 43.21 25.34 15.19
C GLU A 243 44.22 24.29 14.71
N GLY A 244 43.75 23.36 13.88
CA GLY A 244 44.55 22.27 13.35
C GLY A 244 44.65 21.04 14.26
N ASN A 245 44.07 21.06 15.47
CA ASN A 245 44.07 19.88 16.31
C ASN A 245 43.28 18.73 15.68
N GLU A 246 43.74 17.51 15.92
CA GLU A 246 43.29 16.30 15.21
C GLU A 246 41.90 15.83 15.68
N VAL A 247 41.05 15.47 14.72
CA VAL A 247 39.85 14.66 14.97
C VAL A 247 40.22 13.20 14.77
N GLN A 248 40.17 12.41 15.84
CA GLN A 248 40.64 11.03 15.90
C GLN A 248 39.53 10.07 16.36
N GLN A 249 39.78 8.76 16.29
CA GLN A 249 38.97 7.80 17.05
C GLN A 249 39.64 7.44 18.38
N TYR A 250 38.83 7.35 19.44
CA TYR A 250 39.29 6.95 20.77
C TYR A 250 38.22 6.14 21.50
N SER A 251 38.64 5.34 22.48
CA SER A 251 37.71 4.63 23.36
C SER A 251 36.69 5.61 23.95
N CYS A 252 35.40 5.29 23.82
CA CYS A 252 34.34 6.15 24.33
C CYS A 252 34.47 6.30 25.85
N ASN A 253 34.63 7.55 26.32
CA ASN A 253 34.90 7.89 27.72
C ASN A 253 33.92 8.94 28.28
N GLY A 254 32.99 9.42 27.45
CA GLY A 254 31.93 10.35 27.86
C GLY A 254 32.36 11.80 28.05
N SER A 255 33.62 12.14 27.80
CA SER A 255 34.11 13.52 27.92
C SER A 255 33.56 14.44 26.83
N ASN A 256 33.61 15.75 27.05
CA ASN A 256 33.22 16.75 26.05
C ASN A 256 34.11 16.75 24.79
N ALA A 257 35.27 16.10 24.83
CA ALA A 257 36.09 15.86 23.62
C ALA A 257 35.40 14.93 22.60
N GLN A 258 34.38 14.18 23.04
CA GLN A 258 33.60 13.22 22.24
C GLN A 258 32.14 13.69 22.05
N ARG A 259 31.89 14.99 22.22
CA ARG A 259 30.56 15.59 22.14
C ARG A 259 30.56 16.70 21.10
N TRP A 260 29.54 16.67 20.24
CA TRP A 260 29.45 17.54 19.08
C TRP A 260 28.06 18.18 19.02
N LYS A 261 28.00 19.51 18.87
CA LYS A 261 26.78 20.19 18.46
C LYS A 261 26.68 20.14 16.94
N ILE A 262 25.52 19.78 16.42
CA ILE A 262 25.30 19.67 14.97
C ILE A 262 24.36 20.79 14.53
N ASP A 263 24.88 21.72 13.73
CA ASP A 263 24.13 22.86 13.21
C ASP A 263 23.92 22.73 11.69
N GLY A 264 22.68 22.85 11.23
CA GLY A 264 22.33 22.75 9.80
C GLY A 264 22.73 23.98 8.97
N TYR A 265 22.81 23.79 7.66
CA TYR A 265 23.07 24.82 6.65
C TYR A 265 22.00 24.77 5.54
N ALA A 266 21.84 25.87 4.82
CA ALA A 266 20.74 26.09 3.86
C ALA A 266 20.67 25.07 2.70
N ASP A 267 21.78 24.42 2.36
CA ASP A 267 21.86 23.40 1.32
C ASP A 267 21.67 21.96 1.82
N GLY A 268 21.28 21.79 3.09
CA GLY A 268 21.09 20.48 3.73
C GLY A 268 22.37 19.84 4.29
N SER A 269 23.53 20.49 4.16
CA SER A 269 24.74 20.10 4.90
C SER A 269 24.71 20.60 6.36
N VAL A 270 25.61 20.09 7.20
CA VAL A 270 25.73 20.41 8.63
C VAL A 270 27.17 20.74 9.01
N PHE A 271 27.32 21.42 10.15
CA PHE A 271 28.59 21.62 10.85
C PHE A 271 28.63 20.75 12.11
N PHE A 272 29.73 20.02 12.33
CA PHE A 272 30.02 19.35 13.60
C PHE A 272 30.91 20.26 14.45
N LYS A 273 30.30 20.92 15.44
CA LYS A 273 30.95 21.87 16.37
C LYS A 273 31.37 21.15 17.63
N THR A 274 32.60 21.31 18.09
CA THR A 274 33.01 20.70 19.38
C THR A 274 32.23 21.31 20.54
N ALA A 275 31.83 20.47 21.50
CA ALA A 275 31.19 20.94 22.74
C ALA A 275 32.12 21.80 23.61
N LEU A 276 33.43 21.76 23.37
CA LEU A 276 34.44 22.52 24.12
C LEU A 276 34.62 23.96 23.61
N ASP A 277 34.29 24.22 22.34
CA ASP A 277 34.31 25.55 21.70
C ASP A 277 33.47 25.50 20.41
N THR A 278 32.26 26.07 20.42
CA THR A 278 31.34 25.99 19.28
C THR A 278 31.77 26.83 18.07
N ASN A 279 32.86 27.59 18.17
CA ASN A 279 33.51 28.23 17.03
C ASN A 279 34.47 27.29 16.30
N ARG A 280 34.73 26.08 16.82
CA ARG A 280 35.59 25.08 16.17
C ARG A 280 34.75 23.97 15.57
N VAL A 281 34.99 23.68 14.29
CA VAL A 281 34.25 22.67 13.51
C VAL A 281 35.17 21.68 12.83
N TRP A 282 34.65 20.49 12.53
CA TRP A 282 35.33 19.53 11.65
C TRP A 282 35.64 20.16 10.29
N ASP A 283 36.91 20.12 9.92
CA ASP A 283 37.50 20.73 8.74
C ASP A 283 38.36 19.69 8.01
N VAL A 284 38.17 19.58 6.70
CA VAL A 284 39.14 18.88 5.84
C VAL A 284 40.30 19.83 5.56
N THR A 285 41.49 19.41 5.99
CA THR A 285 42.74 20.20 5.95
C THR A 285 42.98 20.81 4.57
N ASP A 286 43.34 22.09 4.55
CA ASP A 286 43.64 22.89 3.35
C ASP A 286 42.54 22.91 2.27
N ALA A 287 41.30 22.59 2.65
CA ALA A 287 40.19 22.38 1.72
C ALA A 287 40.50 21.37 0.60
N SER A 288 41.44 20.46 0.85
CA SER A 288 41.88 19.45 -0.13
C SER A 288 40.70 18.61 -0.61
N THR A 289 40.68 18.28 -1.89
CA THR A 289 39.73 17.33 -2.51
C THR A 289 40.34 15.95 -2.73
N ALA A 290 41.59 15.74 -2.30
CA ALA A 290 42.27 14.46 -2.42
C ALA A 290 41.76 13.46 -1.36
N PRO A 291 41.63 12.16 -1.71
CA PRO A 291 41.60 11.09 -0.72
C PRO A 291 42.80 11.21 0.24
N GLU A 292 42.65 10.73 1.47
CA GLU A 292 43.63 10.81 2.58
C GLU A 292 43.77 12.16 3.29
N ALA A 293 43.18 13.23 2.75
CA ALA A 293 43.22 14.52 3.43
C ALA A 293 42.61 14.40 4.83
N LYS A 294 43.36 14.88 5.83
CA LYS A 294 43.04 14.67 7.24
C LYS A 294 41.93 15.59 7.74
N VAL A 295 41.17 15.08 8.69
CA VAL A 295 40.16 15.85 9.40
C VAL A 295 40.76 16.43 10.68
N GLN A 296 40.57 17.73 10.85
CA GLN A 296 41.03 18.52 11.98
C GLN A 296 39.87 19.40 12.47
N ILE A 297 40.09 20.17 13.54
CA ILE A 297 39.22 21.28 13.88
C ILE A 297 39.77 22.62 13.39
N TRP A 298 38.89 23.49 12.91
CA TRP A 298 39.26 24.84 12.49
C TRP A 298 38.18 25.85 12.87
N ASN A 299 38.50 27.14 12.86
CA ASN A 299 37.52 28.20 13.06
C ASN A 299 36.38 28.17 12.05
N LEU A 300 35.17 28.39 12.55
CA LEU A 300 33.95 28.55 11.77
C LEU A 300 33.92 29.95 11.12
N ASN A 301 34.28 30.01 9.84
CA ASN A 301 34.00 31.13 8.97
C ASN A 301 32.87 30.77 7.99
N SER A 302 31.91 31.68 7.79
CA SER A 302 30.78 31.44 6.90
C SER A 302 31.25 31.22 5.46
N GLY A 303 30.72 30.18 4.79
CA GLY A 303 30.92 29.92 3.35
C GLY A 303 31.91 28.82 2.98
N ALA A 304 32.78 28.35 3.89
CA ALA A 304 33.77 27.31 3.56
C ALA A 304 33.13 25.92 3.45
N SER A 305 33.07 25.35 2.24
CA SER A 305 32.46 24.05 1.94
C SER A 305 33.23 22.84 2.48
N ASN A 306 34.52 22.99 2.79
CA ASN A 306 35.37 21.95 3.37
C ASN A 306 35.14 21.70 4.87
N LYS A 307 34.28 22.50 5.51
CA LYS A 307 33.86 22.38 6.92
C LYS A 307 32.43 21.86 7.07
N ARG A 308 31.78 21.56 5.94
CA ARG A 308 30.37 21.18 5.87
C ARG A 308 30.24 19.72 5.48
N TRP A 309 29.28 19.04 6.08
CA TRP A 309 29.09 17.60 5.94
C TRP A 309 27.65 17.31 5.55
N ARG A 310 27.42 16.49 4.53
CA ARG A 310 26.10 15.94 4.22
C ARG A 310 25.95 14.63 4.97
N MET A 311 24.90 14.54 5.76
CA MET A 311 24.55 13.33 6.51
C MET A 311 23.61 12.49 5.65
N GLU A 312 24.11 11.37 5.13
CA GLU A 312 23.31 10.39 4.40
C GLU A 312 22.94 9.26 5.36
N PRO A 313 21.65 9.12 5.74
CA PRO A 313 21.25 8.05 6.64
C PRO A 313 21.55 6.70 6.01
N VAL A 314 22.38 5.91 6.69
CA VAL A 314 22.43 4.47 6.50
C VAL A 314 21.28 3.95 7.31
N SER A 315 20.27 3.35 6.67
CA SER A 315 19.06 2.85 7.34
C SER A 315 19.42 2.06 8.62
N ALA A 316 19.30 2.73 9.78
CA ALA A 316 19.74 2.23 11.08
C ALA A 316 18.60 1.64 11.90
N SER A 317 17.36 1.91 11.49
CA SER A 317 16.35 0.86 11.58
C SER A 317 16.58 -0.05 10.39
N ALA A 318 16.56 -1.34 10.64
CA ALA A 318 16.25 -2.26 9.57
C ALA A 318 14.98 -1.73 8.88
N ASN A 319 14.94 -1.63 7.54
CA ASN A 319 13.70 -1.32 6.81
C ASN A 319 12.76 -2.53 6.90
N LEU A 320 12.44 -2.92 8.13
CA LEU A 320 11.53 -4.02 8.44
C LEU A 320 10.16 -3.45 8.19
N THR A 321 9.52 -4.02 7.19
CA THR A 321 8.10 -3.83 6.96
C THR A 321 7.34 -4.38 8.16
N ASP A 322 6.25 -3.72 8.54
CA ASP A 322 5.29 -4.32 9.46
C ASP A 322 4.88 -5.69 8.93
N GLY A 323 4.83 -6.68 9.80
CA GLY A 323 4.66 -8.07 9.39
C GLY A 323 4.95 -9.07 10.50
N GLU A 324 4.69 -10.35 10.23
CA GLU A 324 5.08 -11.41 11.16
C GLU A 324 6.57 -11.74 10.97
N TYR A 325 7.24 -12.09 12.06
CA TYR A 325 8.65 -12.47 12.08
C TYR A 325 8.89 -13.64 13.03
N THR A 326 9.81 -14.51 12.64
CA THR A 326 10.48 -15.43 13.54
C THR A 326 11.82 -14.80 13.94
N LEU A 327 12.11 -14.77 15.24
CA LEU A 327 13.37 -14.25 15.76
C LEU A 327 14.28 -15.42 16.11
N ARG A 328 15.23 -15.75 15.24
CA ARG A 328 16.22 -16.81 15.51
C ARG A 328 17.51 -16.20 16.04
N ASN A 329 17.89 -16.58 17.26
CA ASN A 329 19.17 -16.20 17.82
C ASN A 329 20.34 -16.78 17.01
N LEU A 330 21.28 -15.95 16.58
CA LEU A 330 22.36 -16.37 15.68
C LEU A 330 23.43 -17.22 16.38
N LYS A 331 23.59 -17.08 17.71
CA LYS A 331 24.52 -17.92 18.47
C LYS A 331 24.00 -19.34 18.65
N SER A 332 22.72 -19.49 19.02
CA SER A 332 22.14 -20.80 19.34
C SER A 332 21.40 -21.47 18.19
N SER A 333 21.09 -20.72 17.13
CA SER A 333 20.17 -21.12 16.06
C SER A 333 18.76 -21.50 16.55
N LYS A 334 18.35 -21.04 17.73
CA LYS A 334 17.01 -21.27 18.31
C LYS A 334 16.13 -20.05 18.21
N CYS A 335 14.82 -20.27 18.20
CA CYS A 335 13.82 -19.24 18.03
C CYS A 335 13.35 -18.71 19.38
N VAL A 336 13.05 -17.41 19.44
CA VAL A 336 12.28 -16.81 20.53
C VAL A 336 10.91 -17.51 20.58
N ASP A 337 10.54 -17.99 21.76
CA ASP A 337 9.44 -18.94 21.96
C ASP A 337 8.63 -18.59 23.20
N VAL A 338 7.30 -18.63 23.08
CA VAL A 338 6.39 -18.61 24.22
C VAL A 338 6.24 -20.03 24.76
N PRO A 339 6.70 -20.32 25.99
CA PRO A 339 6.69 -21.67 26.55
C PRO A 339 5.32 -22.34 26.46
N SER A 340 5.30 -23.55 25.91
CA SER A 340 4.10 -24.38 25.77
C SER A 340 2.92 -23.70 25.04
N SER A 341 3.20 -22.73 24.15
CA SER A 341 2.17 -21.92 23.47
C SER A 341 1.19 -21.24 24.44
N SER A 342 1.66 -20.88 25.64
CA SER A 342 0.81 -20.25 26.66
C SER A 342 0.20 -18.92 26.17
N THR A 343 -1.08 -18.69 26.48
CA THR A 343 -1.77 -17.42 26.22
C THR A 343 -1.85 -16.54 27.48
N THR A 344 -1.19 -16.93 28.56
CA THR A 344 -1.27 -16.24 29.86
C THR A 344 -0.33 -15.02 29.92
N PRO A 345 -0.83 -13.83 30.32
CA PRO A 345 0.01 -12.66 30.60
C PRO A 345 1.02 -12.93 31.73
N GLY A 346 2.22 -12.35 31.63
CA GLY A 346 3.33 -12.52 32.58
C GLY A 346 4.22 -13.74 32.34
N VAL A 347 3.96 -14.57 31.32
CA VAL A 347 4.82 -15.70 31.00
C VAL A 347 6.14 -15.21 30.39
N GLN A 348 7.26 -15.55 31.02
CA GLN A 348 8.60 -15.26 30.52
C GLN A 348 8.87 -16.07 29.24
N LEU A 349 9.36 -15.39 28.20
CA LEU A 349 9.75 -16.04 26.96
C LEU A 349 11.03 -16.84 27.15
N GLN A 350 11.21 -17.84 26.31
CA GLN A 350 12.39 -18.67 26.24
C GLN A 350 12.95 -18.70 24.82
N GLN A 351 14.07 -19.38 24.65
CA GLN A 351 14.45 -19.91 23.34
C GLN A 351 14.11 -21.39 23.26
N TYR A 352 13.71 -21.84 22.07
CA TYR A 352 13.40 -23.23 21.80
C TYR A 352 13.82 -23.60 20.37
N THR A 353 14.01 -24.89 20.10
CA THR A 353 14.20 -25.39 18.73
C THR A 353 13.11 -24.79 17.83
N CYS A 354 13.53 -24.15 16.73
CA CYS A 354 12.61 -23.57 15.77
C CYS A 354 11.67 -24.66 15.23
N ASN A 355 10.37 -24.52 15.47
CA ASN A 355 9.35 -25.54 15.21
C ASN A 355 8.17 -25.01 14.37
N GLY A 356 8.21 -23.74 13.95
CA GLY A 356 7.22 -23.14 13.05
C GLY A 356 5.86 -22.85 13.68
N THR A 357 5.67 -23.09 14.97
CA THR A 357 4.40 -22.81 15.67
C THR A 357 4.15 -21.30 15.84
N ASN A 358 2.90 -20.90 16.04
CA ASN A 358 2.55 -19.49 16.33
C ASN A 358 3.13 -19.00 17.68
N ALA A 359 3.61 -19.90 18.54
CA ALA A 359 4.34 -19.55 19.76
C ALA A 359 5.73 -18.94 19.48
N GLN A 360 6.25 -19.10 18.26
CA GLN A 360 7.56 -18.58 17.83
C GLN A 360 7.47 -17.43 16.82
N ARG A 361 6.25 -16.96 16.53
CA ARG A 361 6.00 -15.88 15.57
C ARG A 361 5.53 -14.62 16.27
N PHE A 362 6.02 -13.48 15.79
CA PHE A 362 5.72 -12.17 16.36
C PHE A 362 5.36 -11.19 15.25
N THR A 363 4.18 -10.56 15.35
CA THR A 363 3.84 -9.40 14.53
C THR A 363 4.64 -8.20 15.02
N LEU A 364 5.51 -7.68 14.16
CA LEU A 364 6.17 -6.39 14.32
C LEU A 364 5.25 -5.30 13.77
N THR A 365 4.88 -4.37 14.63
CA THR A 365 4.12 -3.18 14.25
C THR A 365 4.96 -1.95 14.55
N HIS A 366 5.30 -1.18 13.53
CA HIS A 366 5.96 0.10 13.68
C HIS A 366 5.02 1.09 14.35
N ILE A 367 5.47 1.72 15.43
CA ILE A 367 4.67 2.69 16.20
C ILE A 367 5.06 4.11 15.80
N THR A 368 6.29 4.53 16.09
CA THR A 368 6.89 5.82 15.69
C THR A 368 8.40 5.81 15.99
N ASP A 369 9.16 6.73 15.38
CA ASP A 369 10.59 6.97 15.67
C ASP A 369 11.49 5.72 15.56
N GLY A 370 11.16 4.77 14.68
CA GLY A 370 11.93 3.53 14.49
C GLY A 370 11.72 2.48 15.57
N TYR A 371 10.69 2.62 16.41
CA TYR A 371 10.31 1.65 17.43
C TYR A 371 9.17 0.74 16.96
N TYR A 372 9.30 -0.54 17.28
CA TYR A 372 8.36 -1.60 16.97
C TYR A 372 7.75 -2.16 18.25
N ARG A 373 6.46 -2.52 18.19
CA ARG A 373 5.85 -3.45 19.13
C ARG A 373 5.92 -4.86 18.53
N LEU A 374 6.38 -5.83 19.32
CA LEU A 374 6.38 -7.23 18.94
C LEU A 374 5.23 -7.95 19.64
N THR A 375 4.25 -8.45 18.89
CA THR A 375 3.06 -9.13 19.44
C THR A 375 3.10 -10.60 19.05
N ASN A 376 3.07 -11.52 20.02
CA ASN A 376 3.06 -12.94 19.68
C ASN A 376 1.78 -13.32 18.91
N VAL A 377 1.94 -14.07 17.81
CA VAL A 377 0.83 -14.41 16.90
C VAL A 377 -0.19 -15.34 17.57
N ASN A 378 0.26 -16.26 18.42
CA ASN A 378 -0.62 -17.19 19.15
C ASN A 378 -1.40 -16.49 20.27
N SER A 379 -0.70 -15.82 21.19
CA SER A 379 -1.32 -15.25 22.41
C SER A 379 -1.93 -13.87 22.21
N ARG A 380 -1.55 -13.16 21.14
CA ARG A 380 -1.87 -11.73 20.92
C ARG A 380 -1.32 -10.79 22.00
N LEU A 381 -0.43 -11.27 22.85
CA LEU A 381 0.24 -10.48 23.90
C LEU A 381 1.55 -9.89 23.38
N ALA A 382 1.87 -8.68 23.84
CA ALA A 382 3.07 -7.95 23.46
C ALA A 382 4.29 -8.41 24.26
N LEU A 383 5.43 -8.46 23.59
CA LEU A 383 6.74 -8.58 24.21
C LEU A 383 6.96 -7.43 25.19
N HIS A 384 7.38 -7.73 26.39
CA HIS A 384 7.38 -6.82 27.52
C HIS A 384 8.61 -7.07 28.39
N VAL A 385 9.33 -6.02 28.76
CA VAL A 385 10.36 -6.10 29.80
C VAL A 385 9.71 -5.95 31.18
N GLU A 386 9.86 -6.96 32.03
CA GLU A 386 9.32 -6.99 33.40
C GLU A 386 9.89 -5.82 34.24
N GLN A 387 9.02 -5.12 34.98
CA GLN A 387 9.34 -4.00 35.88
C GLN A 387 9.96 -2.75 35.20
N PHE A 388 9.07 -1.82 34.82
CA PHE A 388 9.30 -0.53 34.11
C PHE A 388 10.47 0.37 34.58
N ILE A 389 11.05 0.15 35.77
CA ILE A 389 12.06 1.02 36.40
C ILE A 389 13.50 0.51 36.32
N THR A 390 13.72 -0.73 35.88
CA THR A 390 15.06 -1.34 35.98
C THR A 390 15.86 -1.19 34.68
N THR A 391 17.01 -0.51 34.77
CA THR A 391 18.12 -0.61 33.80
C THR A 391 19.10 -1.72 34.22
N GLU A 392 18.62 -2.67 35.03
CA GLU A 392 19.42 -3.74 35.60
C GLU A 392 19.53 -4.91 34.64
N ASN A 393 20.72 -5.52 34.64
CA ASN A 393 20.98 -6.77 33.94
C ASN A 393 20.10 -7.89 34.49
N GLY A 394 19.49 -8.68 33.60
CA GLY A 394 18.73 -9.87 33.96
C GLY A 394 17.22 -9.67 34.11
N ALA A 395 16.67 -8.47 33.85
CA ALA A 395 15.22 -8.27 33.85
C ALA A 395 14.54 -9.16 32.79
N LYS A 396 13.40 -9.75 33.14
CA LYS A 396 12.76 -10.79 32.32
C LYS A 396 12.13 -10.19 31.06
N ILE A 397 12.27 -10.90 29.94
CA ILE A 397 11.45 -10.67 28.74
C ILE A 397 10.24 -11.59 28.81
N GLN A 398 9.04 -11.02 28.96
CA GLN A 398 7.77 -11.73 29.12
C GLN A 398 6.73 -11.28 28.08
N GLN A 399 5.59 -11.97 28.02
CA GLN A 399 4.43 -11.52 27.25
C GLN A 399 3.41 -10.83 28.18
N GLN A 400 2.79 -9.73 27.74
CA GLN A 400 1.79 -8.99 28.53
C GLN A 400 0.75 -8.31 27.62
N GLU A 401 -0.40 -7.92 28.17
CA GLU A 401 -1.38 -7.08 27.47
C GLU A 401 -0.70 -5.82 26.92
N ALA A 402 -1.09 -5.41 25.70
CA ALA A 402 -0.47 -4.28 25.04
C ALA A 402 -0.85 -2.95 25.72
N HIS A 403 0.13 -2.12 26.00
CA HIS A 403 -0.02 -0.78 26.59
C HIS A 403 0.98 0.21 25.95
N ALA A 404 0.87 1.49 26.33
CA ALA A 404 1.69 2.58 25.79
C ALA A 404 3.05 2.75 26.49
N GLY A 405 3.50 1.74 27.25
CA GLY A 405 4.73 1.83 28.03
C GLY A 405 5.97 1.61 27.16
N ASP A 406 7.02 2.40 27.37
CA ASP A 406 8.30 2.28 26.65
C ASP A 406 9.02 0.94 26.85
N ASN A 407 8.59 0.13 27.83
CA ASN A 407 9.08 -1.23 28.05
C ASN A 407 8.42 -2.30 27.16
N GLN A 408 7.52 -1.91 26.25
CA GLN A 408 6.97 -2.75 25.18
C GLN A 408 7.35 -2.27 23.77
N LEU A 409 8.16 -1.22 23.67
CA LEU A 409 8.62 -0.64 22.41
C LEU A 409 10.08 -1.01 22.22
N PHE A 410 10.42 -1.58 21.07
CA PHE A 410 11.77 -2.08 20.77
C PHE A 410 12.30 -1.44 19.49
N ARG A 411 13.51 -0.88 19.57
CA ARG A 411 14.28 -0.51 18.39
C ARG A 411 14.97 -1.76 17.86
N ILE A 412 14.85 -2.00 16.56
CA ILE A 412 15.45 -3.17 15.90
C ILE A 412 16.54 -2.66 14.97
N GLU A 413 17.78 -2.97 15.31
CA GLU A 413 18.97 -2.36 14.71
C GLU A 413 19.83 -3.43 14.04
N PRO A 414 20.30 -3.24 12.79
CA PRO A 414 21.25 -4.15 12.16
C PRO A 414 22.49 -4.33 13.02
N TYR A 415 22.85 -5.58 13.30
CA TYR A 415 23.93 -5.95 14.21
C TYR A 415 24.55 -7.29 13.81
N ASP A 416 25.86 -7.29 13.51
CA ASP A 416 26.57 -8.43 12.91
C ASP A 416 25.87 -8.88 11.59
N SER A 417 25.69 -10.18 11.36
CA SER A 417 24.89 -10.71 10.24
C SER A 417 23.38 -10.75 10.52
N GLY A 418 22.90 -10.09 11.58
CA GLY A 418 21.50 -10.10 12.01
C GLY A 418 21.05 -8.77 12.59
N TYR A 419 20.27 -8.81 13.66
CA TYR A 419 19.69 -7.65 14.32
C TYR A 419 19.77 -7.78 15.84
N ARG A 420 19.87 -6.65 16.53
CA ARG A 420 19.66 -6.56 17.97
C ARG A 420 18.34 -5.86 18.27
N LEU A 421 17.67 -6.28 19.33
CA LEU A 421 16.42 -5.66 19.79
C LEU A 421 16.68 -4.93 21.09
N ARG A 422 16.31 -3.64 21.12
CA ARG A 422 16.59 -2.75 22.23
C ARG A 422 15.32 -2.10 22.75
N PRO A 423 14.89 -2.39 23.99
CA PRO A 423 13.74 -1.72 24.60
C PRO A 423 13.94 -0.19 24.63
N ARG A 424 12.88 0.59 24.37
CA ARG A 424 12.92 2.06 24.35
C ARG A 424 13.32 2.64 25.69
N HIS A 425 12.81 2.06 26.78
CA HIS A 425 13.10 2.54 28.14
C HIS A 425 14.56 2.31 28.55
N SER A 426 15.09 1.08 28.45
CA SER A 426 16.40 0.72 28.98
C SER A 426 17.54 0.91 27.98
N LYS A 427 17.24 0.90 26.67
CA LYS A 427 18.23 0.90 25.59
C LYS A 427 19.25 -0.26 25.66
N MET A 428 18.97 -1.28 26.48
CA MET A 428 19.76 -2.50 26.64
C MET A 428 19.45 -3.48 25.49
N CYS A 429 20.09 -4.64 25.47
CA CYS A 429 19.89 -5.66 24.44
C CYS A 429 19.14 -6.85 25.02
N ILE A 430 18.25 -7.48 24.25
CA ILE A 430 17.68 -8.77 24.64
C ILE A 430 18.67 -9.90 24.36
N GLU A 431 18.68 -10.91 25.21
CA GLU A 431 19.49 -12.12 25.04
C GLU A 431 18.90 -13.30 25.79
N PRO A 432 19.30 -14.54 25.45
CA PRO A 432 19.04 -15.66 26.32
C PRO A 432 19.95 -15.68 27.56
N ARG A 433 19.39 -16.13 28.69
CA ARG A 433 20.10 -16.23 29.97
C ARG A 433 21.35 -17.11 29.83
N GLY A 434 22.50 -16.56 30.23
CA GLY A 434 23.82 -17.17 30.11
C GLY A 434 24.68 -16.60 28.97
N GLY A 435 24.12 -15.74 28.11
CA GLY A 435 24.87 -14.94 27.14
C GLY A 435 25.85 -15.77 26.29
N ASN A 436 27.10 -15.31 26.17
CA ASN A 436 28.11 -15.93 25.31
C ASN A 436 28.75 -17.23 25.88
N SER A 437 28.56 -17.53 27.16
CA SER A 437 29.06 -18.75 27.81
C SER A 437 28.07 -19.92 27.77
N TRP A 438 26.92 -19.73 27.11
CA TRP A 438 25.79 -20.65 27.12
C TRP A 438 25.80 -21.66 25.95
N ASN A 439 25.30 -22.87 26.19
CA ASN A 439 25.56 -24.10 25.42
C ASN A 439 24.36 -24.68 24.64
N GLY A 440 23.32 -23.90 24.30
CA GLY A 440 22.38 -24.31 23.24
C GLY A 440 21.17 -25.17 23.65
N TRP A 441 20.78 -25.27 24.92
CA TRP A 441 19.62 -26.08 25.35
C TRP A 441 18.26 -25.41 25.16
N ASN A 442 17.21 -26.20 24.95
CA ASN A 442 15.85 -25.69 24.92
C ASN A 442 15.42 -25.18 26.31
N GLY A 443 14.69 -24.07 26.36
CA GLY A 443 14.10 -23.54 27.59
C GLY A 443 14.94 -22.51 28.35
N ALA A 444 16.06 -22.05 27.80
CA ALA A 444 16.75 -20.90 28.37
C ALA A 444 15.89 -19.64 28.23
N THR A 445 15.59 -19.00 29.35
CA THR A 445 14.71 -17.83 29.40
C THR A 445 15.38 -16.60 28.79
N LEU A 446 14.58 -15.70 28.21
CA LEU A 446 15.06 -14.43 27.69
C LEU A 446 15.10 -13.35 28.78
N GLN A 447 16.14 -12.54 28.72
CA GLN A 447 16.39 -11.41 29.61
C GLN A 447 16.86 -10.18 28.83
N GLN A 448 16.80 -8.99 29.42
CA GLN A 448 17.60 -7.86 28.97
C GLN A 448 18.97 -7.87 29.64
N TYR A 449 20.00 -7.42 28.93
CA TYR A 449 21.36 -7.29 29.43
C TYR A 449 22.09 -6.14 28.73
N LEU A 450 23.17 -5.63 29.33
CA LEU A 450 24.01 -4.61 28.72
C LEU A 450 24.45 -5.07 27.33
N CYS A 451 24.33 -4.20 26.33
CA CYS A 451 24.79 -4.50 24.99
C CYS A 451 26.31 -4.68 25.00
N ASP A 452 26.78 -5.93 24.95
CA ASP A 452 28.17 -6.31 25.17
C ASP A 452 28.92 -6.71 23.89
N GLY A 453 28.19 -6.71 22.77
CA GLY A 453 28.73 -7.05 21.47
C GLY A 453 28.81 -8.56 21.21
N SER A 454 28.19 -9.39 22.04
CA SER A 454 28.22 -10.83 21.83
C SER A 454 27.23 -11.29 20.75
N SER A 455 27.56 -12.40 20.08
CA SER A 455 26.65 -13.08 19.14
C SER A 455 25.35 -13.57 19.78
N ALA A 456 25.30 -13.70 21.12
CA ALA A 456 24.08 -14.06 21.86
C ALA A 456 23.03 -12.94 21.86
N GLN A 457 23.42 -11.71 21.53
CA GLN A 457 22.54 -10.54 21.40
C GLN A 457 22.14 -10.27 19.94
N SER A 458 22.50 -11.16 19.01
CA SER A 458 22.16 -11.05 17.59
C SER A 458 21.10 -12.07 17.19
N PHE A 459 20.09 -11.60 16.46
CA PHE A 459 18.93 -12.36 16.01
C PHE A 459 18.75 -12.17 14.51
N ALA A 460 18.62 -13.27 13.75
CA ALA A 460 18.00 -13.20 12.44
C ALA A 460 16.52 -12.91 12.63
N LEU A 461 16.05 -11.82 12.02
CA LEU A 461 14.63 -11.61 11.78
C LEU A 461 14.32 -12.22 10.44
N GLU A 462 13.64 -13.34 10.50
CA GLU A 462 13.14 -13.99 9.32
C GLU A 462 11.71 -13.54 9.20
N ASN A 463 11.36 -12.88 8.09
CA ASN A 463 9.97 -12.63 7.74
C ASN A 463 9.23 -13.94 8.04
N GLY A 464 8.33 -13.90 9.03
CA GLY A 464 7.32 -14.90 9.24
C GLY A 464 6.73 -15.10 7.87
N PRO A 465 6.77 -16.35 7.38
CA PRO A 465 7.15 -16.65 6.03
C PRO A 465 6.62 -15.61 5.04
N GLU A 466 7.51 -15.01 4.24
CA GLU A 466 7.22 -14.90 2.80
C GLU A 466 6.48 -16.20 2.49
N LEU A 467 5.16 -16.11 2.18
CA LEU A 467 4.25 -17.26 2.09
C LEU A 467 5.07 -18.51 1.85
N PRO A 468 5.16 -19.45 2.83
CA PRO A 468 6.35 -20.25 3.06
C PRO A 468 6.96 -20.68 1.74
N PRO A 469 8.24 -20.38 1.41
CA PRO A 469 8.86 -20.95 0.24
C PRO A 469 8.67 -22.43 0.41
N LEU A 470 7.84 -22.96 -0.48
CA LEU A 470 7.38 -24.31 -0.32
C LEU A 470 8.64 -25.19 -0.28
N PRO A 471 8.76 -26.16 0.67
CA PRO A 471 9.73 -27.22 0.47
C PRO A 471 9.51 -27.74 -0.95
N PRO A 472 10.57 -28.02 -1.75
CA PRO A 472 10.45 -28.30 -3.18
C PRO A 472 9.22 -29.17 -3.43
N GLN A 473 8.14 -28.54 -3.91
CA GLN A 473 6.87 -29.23 -3.96
C GLN A 473 6.97 -30.23 -5.08
N THR A 474 6.48 -31.43 -4.81
CA THR A 474 6.17 -32.38 -5.86
C THR A 474 5.18 -31.69 -6.80
N VAL A 475 5.52 -31.67 -8.09
CA VAL A 475 4.57 -31.28 -9.13
C VAL A 475 3.58 -32.42 -9.27
N ASN A 476 2.39 -32.23 -8.71
CA ASN A 476 1.35 -33.26 -8.64
C ASN A 476 0.32 -33.12 -9.76
N ASN A 477 0.19 -31.92 -10.34
CA ASN A 477 -0.64 -31.65 -11.50
C ASN A 477 -0.03 -30.56 -12.40
N ASP A 478 -0.61 -30.39 -13.58
CA ASP A 478 -0.25 -29.39 -14.60
C ASP A 478 -1.46 -28.57 -15.08
N TYR A 479 -2.53 -28.51 -14.27
CA TYR A 479 -3.75 -27.82 -14.64
C TYR A 479 -3.51 -26.31 -14.85
N PRO A 480 -4.09 -25.69 -15.88
CA PRO A 480 -3.87 -24.27 -16.13
C PRO A 480 -4.65 -23.39 -15.15
N ILE A 481 -4.11 -22.20 -14.91
CA ILE A 481 -4.74 -21.13 -14.13
C ILE A 481 -5.57 -20.25 -15.06
N ILE A 482 -6.81 -19.96 -14.69
CA ILE A 482 -7.66 -18.96 -15.36
C ILE A 482 -7.83 -17.76 -14.42
N LEU A 483 -7.30 -16.60 -14.84
CA LEU A 483 -7.45 -15.32 -14.16
C LEU A 483 -8.78 -14.67 -14.54
N VAL A 484 -9.60 -14.31 -13.55
CA VAL A 484 -10.96 -13.78 -13.74
C VAL A 484 -11.12 -12.44 -13.03
N HIS A 485 -11.16 -11.34 -13.79
CA HIS A 485 -11.25 -10.00 -13.24
C HIS A 485 -12.60 -9.72 -12.55
N GLY A 486 -12.67 -8.67 -11.74
CA GLY A 486 -13.88 -8.27 -11.03
C GLY A 486 -14.70 -7.20 -11.71
N PHE A 487 -15.34 -6.37 -10.87
CA PHE A 487 -16.12 -5.21 -11.27
C PHE A 487 -15.22 -4.21 -12.00
N ALA A 488 -15.73 -3.64 -13.10
CA ALA A 488 -14.99 -2.70 -13.95
C ALA A 488 -13.66 -3.22 -14.55
N GLY A 489 -13.40 -4.53 -14.51
CA GLY A 489 -12.21 -5.13 -15.12
C GLY A 489 -12.32 -5.32 -16.64
N TRP A 490 -11.19 -5.59 -17.29
CA TRP A 490 -11.08 -5.67 -18.75
C TRP A 490 -10.14 -6.79 -19.21
N GLY A 491 -10.26 -7.18 -20.49
CA GLY A 491 -9.43 -8.18 -21.15
C GLY A 491 -8.06 -7.66 -21.60
N ARG A 492 -7.21 -8.57 -22.07
CA ARG A 492 -5.79 -8.29 -22.38
C ARG A 492 -5.56 -7.29 -23.51
N ASP A 493 -6.48 -7.26 -24.47
CA ASP A 493 -6.42 -6.45 -25.70
C ASP A 493 -7.27 -5.16 -25.58
N GLU A 494 -7.88 -4.95 -24.43
CA GLU A 494 -8.59 -3.72 -24.09
C GLU A 494 -7.64 -2.71 -23.42
N MET A 495 -8.14 -1.50 -23.19
CA MET A 495 -7.42 -0.41 -22.51
C MET A 495 -6.03 -0.15 -23.09
N PHE A 496 -5.91 -0.20 -24.43
CA PHE A 496 -4.66 0.05 -25.16
C PHE A 496 -3.52 -0.88 -24.74
N GLY A 497 -3.86 -2.09 -24.31
CA GLY A 497 -2.92 -3.09 -23.86
C GLY A 497 -2.46 -2.92 -22.42
N LEU A 498 -3.03 -1.99 -21.64
CA LEU A 498 -2.85 -1.98 -20.19
C LEU A 498 -3.42 -3.26 -19.59
N LYS A 499 -2.60 -4.04 -18.90
CA LYS A 499 -3.02 -5.31 -18.30
C LYS A 499 -3.72 -5.05 -16.96
N TYR A 500 -4.95 -5.55 -16.83
CA TYR A 500 -5.63 -5.59 -15.53
C TYR A 500 -4.80 -6.37 -14.49
N TRP A 501 -4.25 -7.52 -14.92
CA TRP A 501 -3.39 -8.38 -14.13
C TRP A 501 -1.91 -8.01 -14.36
N GLY A 502 -1.40 -7.11 -13.52
CA GLY A 502 0.00 -6.67 -13.45
C GLY A 502 0.22 -5.17 -13.72
N GLY A 503 -0.76 -4.47 -14.31
CA GLY A 503 -0.72 -3.02 -14.52
C GLY A 503 0.28 -2.52 -15.56
N GLY A 504 0.89 -3.40 -16.36
CA GLY A 504 1.86 -3.04 -17.42
C GLY A 504 1.20 -2.65 -18.74
N LEU A 505 1.89 -1.83 -19.54
CA LEU A 505 1.51 -1.48 -20.93
C LEU A 505 2.23 -2.41 -21.92
N GLY A 506 1.58 -2.72 -23.05
CA GLY A 506 2.18 -3.51 -24.13
C GLY A 506 2.13 -5.04 -23.91
N SER A 507 3.08 -5.76 -24.51
CA SER A 507 3.05 -7.23 -24.66
C SER A 507 4.13 -8.00 -23.88
N GLY A 508 4.69 -7.47 -22.78
CA GLY A 508 5.60 -8.27 -21.95
C GLY A 508 6.33 -7.53 -20.84
N GLY A 509 6.95 -8.29 -19.95
CA GLY A 509 7.74 -7.82 -18.81
C GLY A 509 7.19 -8.27 -17.46
N SER A 510 7.78 -7.78 -16.36
CA SER A 510 7.37 -8.11 -14.98
C SER A 510 5.99 -7.57 -14.59
N ARG A 511 5.28 -6.87 -15.48
CA ARG A 511 3.95 -6.28 -15.24
C ARG A 511 2.83 -6.87 -16.13
N ASP A 512 3.08 -8.02 -16.76
CA ASP A 512 2.04 -8.86 -17.36
C ASP A 512 2.00 -10.19 -16.61
N LEU A 513 1.09 -10.29 -15.64
CA LEU A 513 1.09 -11.37 -14.67
C LEU A 513 0.84 -12.75 -15.30
N GLN A 514 0.04 -12.80 -16.37
CA GLN A 514 -0.16 -14.04 -17.12
C GLN A 514 1.16 -14.53 -17.71
N GLU A 515 1.92 -13.64 -18.34
CA GLU A 515 3.20 -14.01 -18.97
C GLU A 515 4.28 -14.31 -17.91
N VAL A 516 4.29 -13.58 -16.78
CA VAL A 516 5.13 -13.92 -15.62
C VAL A 516 4.85 -15.36 -15.15
N LEU A 517 3.59 -15.74 -14.97
CA LEU A 517 3.24 -17.10 -14.54
C LEU A 517 3.62 -18.14 -15.60
N LYS A 518 3.32 -17.90 -16.88
CA LYS A 518 3.66 -18.81 -17.99
C LYS A 518 5.16 -19.05 -18.10
N THR A 519 5.97 -17.98 -18.09
CA THR A 519 7.43 -18.07 -18.17
C THR A 519 8.04 -18.80 -16.97
N ASN A 520 7.34 -18.83 -15.83
CA ASN A 520 7.70 -19.62 -14.65
C ASN A 520 7.07 -21.02 -14.62
N GLY A 521 6.57 -21.52 -15.76
CA GLY A 521 6.08 -22.88 -15.90
C GLY A 521 4.67 -23.11 -15.34
N HIS A 522 3.90 -22.06 -15.12
CA HIS A 522 2.49 -22.12 -14.70
C HIS A 522 1.60 -21.67 -15.86
N MET A 523 1.05 -22.64 -16.61
CA MET A 523 0.20 -22.31 -17.75
C MET A 523 -0.99 -21.47 -17.29
N THR A 524 -1.13 -20.26 -17.83
CA THR A 524 -2.10 -19.28 -17.34
C THR A 524 -2.82 -18.59 -18.49
N PHE A 525 -4.12 -18.36 -18.32
CA PHE A 525 -4.97 -17.63 -19.26
C PHE A 525 -5.74 -16.52 -18.53
N THR A 526 -6.19 -15.51 -19.27
CA THR A 526 -7.00 -14.39 -18.75
C THR A 526 -8.36 -14.41 -19.43
N ALA A 527 -9.43 -14.49 -18.63
CA ALA A 527 -10.80 -14.33 -19.12
C ALA A 527 -11.25 -12.87 -19.00
N ALA A 528 -12.14 -12.44 -19.90
CA ALA A 528 -12.68 -11.09 -20.01
C ALA A 528 -14.22 -11.12 -20.04
N VAL A 529 -14.84 -11.13 -18.86
CA VAL A 529 -16.30 -11.20 -18.69
C VAL A 529 -16.93 -9.82 -18.54
N GLY A 530 -18.26 -9.72 -18.58
CA GLY A 530 -19.00 -8.47 -18.41
C GLY A 530 -18.62 -7.70 -17.12
N PRO A 531 -18.02 -6.50 -17.20
CA PRO A 531 -17.61 -5.73 -16.01
C PRO A 531 -18.77 -5.26 -15.13
N PHE A 532 -19.97 -5.15 -15.71
CA PHE A 532 -21.19 -4.68 -15.03
C PHE A 532 -22.35 -5.69 -15.07
N SER A 533 -22.17 -6.80 -15.77
CA SER A 533 -23.14 -7.90 -15.88
C SER A 533 -23.29 -8.65 -14.55
N SER A 534 -24.39 -9.37 -14.38
CA SER A 534 -24.59 -10.20 -13.19
C SER A 534 -23.58 -11.35 -13.08
N VAL A 535 -23.47 -11.94 -11.90
CA VAL A 535 -22.62 -13.09 -11.56
C VAL A 535 -23.02 -14.28 -12.41
N GLN A 536 -24.32 -14.49 -12.66
CA GLN A 536 -24.80 -15.54 -13.57
C GLN A 536 -24.35 -15.27 -15.02
N ASP A 537 -24.60 -14.06 -15.54
CA ASP A 537 -24.16 -13.69 -16.89
C ASP A 537 -22.65 -13.89 -17.06
N ARG A 538 -21.87 -13.41 -16.08
CA ARG A 538 -20.40 -13.53 -16.06
C ARG A 538 -19.94 -14.98 -15.96
N ALA A 539 -20.62 -15.83 -15.19
CA ALA A 539 -20.30 -17.24 -15.05
C ALA A 539 -20.50 -18.02 -16.35
N VAL A 540 -21.60 -17.74 -17.06
CA VAL A 540 -21.88 -18.31 -18.38
C VAL A 540 -20.86 -17.83 -19.40
N GLU A 541 -20.55 -16.53 -19.43
CA GLU A 541 -19.53 -15.98 -20.32
C GLU A 541 -18.16 -16.61 -20.07
N LEU A 542 -17.79 -16.80 -18.80
CA LEU A 542 -16.55 -17.45 -18.40
C LEU A 542 -16.49 -18.90 -18.91
N PHE A 543 -17.59 -19.65 -18.77
CA PHE A 543 -17.66 -21.02 -19.24
C PHE A 543 -17.36 -21.13 -20.74
N TYR A 544 -18.04 -20.34 -21.57
CA TYR A 544 -17.85 -20.38 -23.02
C TYR A 544 -16.51 -19.80 -23.47
N GLN A 545 -15.94 -18.84 -22.73
CA GLN A 545 -14.56 -18.38 -22.95
C GLN A 545 -13.53 -19.48 -22.76
N ILE A 546 -13.70 -20.32 -21.73
CA ILE A 546 -12.77 -21.40 -21.45
C ILE A 546 -13.00 -22.58 -22.41
N LYS A 547 -14.24 -23.06 -22.51
CA LYS A 547 -14.58 -24.29 -23.23
C LYS A 547 -14.68 -24.11 -24.75
N GLY A 548 -15.11 -22.93 -25.20
CA GLY A 548 -15.53 -22.67 -26.58
C GLY A 548 -17.04 -22.89 -26.79
N GLY A 549 -17.56 -22.27 -27.84
CA GLY A 549 -19.00 -22.17 -28.13
C GLY A 549 -19.50 -20.73 -28.09
N CYS A 550 -20.80 -20.55 -28.31
CA CYS A 550 -21.47 -19.26 -28.25
C CYS A 550 -22.20 -19.11 -26.92
N VAL A 551 -22.24 -17.89 -26.37
CA VAL A 551 -22.95 -17.64 -25.11
C VAL A 551 -24.44 -17.96 -25.27
N ASP A 552 -24.93 -18.85 -24.41
CA ASP A 552 -26.35 -19.06 -24.10
C ASP A 552 -26.52 -18.74 -22.61
N TYR A 553 -27.22 -17.65 -22.28
CA TYR A 553 -27.46 -17.20 -20.90
C TYR A 553 -28.49 -18.04 -20.14
N GLY A 554 -29.20 -18.93 -20.83
CA GLY A 554 -30.23 -19.81 -20.27
C GLY A 554 -31.64 -19.29 -20.57
N PRO A 555 -32.57 -20.16 -21.02
CA PRO A 555 -33.95 -19.79 -21.35
C PRO A 555 -34.75 -19.20 -20.18
N HIS A 556 -34.64 -19.78 -18.98
CA HIS A 556 -35.37 -19.33 -17.81
C HIS A 556 -34.81 -17.99 -17.32
N HIS A 557 -33.49 -17.90 -17.09
CA HIS A 557 -32.81 -16.67 -16.72
C HIS A 557 -33.09 -15.51 -17.67
N SER A 558 -33.15 -15.79 -18.98
CA SER A 558 -33.37 -14.76 -19.99
C SER A 558 -34.80 -14.19 -20.00
N THR A 559 -35.75 -14.87 -19.36
CA THR A 559 -37.18 -14.53 -19.39
C THR A 559 -37.79 -14.26 -18.00
N HIS A 560 -37.11 -14.65 -16.92
CA HIS A 560 -37.59 -14.53 -15.54
C HIS A 560 -36.75 -13.52 -14.74
N LEU A 561 -36.62 -12.32 -15.29
CA LEU A 561 -35.89 -11.23 -14.65
C LEU A 561 -36.73 -10.59 -13.53
N LEU A 562 -36.05 -10.05 -12.53
CA LEU A 562 -36.69 -9.37 -11.40
C LEU A 562 -36.23 -7.92 -11.28
N LYS A 563 -37.16 -7.06 -10.88
CA LYS A 563 -36.87 -5.68 -10.48
C LYS A 563 -36.31 -5.62 -9.07
N LEU A 564 -35.72 -4.49 -8.69
CA LEU A 564 -35.16 -4.28 -7.34
C LEU A 564 -36.18 -4.55 -6.23
N ASP A 565 -37.45 -4.22 -6.43
CA ASP A 565 -38.54 -4.50 -5.48
C ASP A 565 -39.02 -5.97 -5.46
N GLY A 566 -38.44 -6.83 -6.31
CA GLY A 566 -38.77 -8.26 -6.41
C GLY A 566 -39.94 -8.56 -7.34
N THR A 567 -40.56 -7.56 -7.97
CA THR A 567 -41.60 -7.80 -8.99
C THR A 567 -40.99 -8.28 -10.32
N PRO A 568 -41.75 -9.00 -11.15
CA PRO A 568 -41.29 -9.39 -12.48
C PRO A 568 -40.86 -8.18 -13.31
N ASP A 569 -39.71 -8.32 -13.97
CA ASP A 569 -39.19 -7.35 -14.93
C ASP A 569 -39.68 -7.73 -16.32
N SER A 570 -40.34 -6.80 -17.01
CA SER A 570 -40.92 -7.05 -18.33
C SER A 570 -39.86 -7.08 -19.45
N ARG A 571 -38.61 -6.72 -19.15
CA ARG A 571 -37.48 -6.83 -20.08
C ARG A 571 -37.11 -8.31 -20.25
N THR A 572 -36.54 -8.63 -21.41
CA THR A 572 -35.96 -9.94 -21.69
C THR A 572 -34.50 -9.78 -22.09
N LEU A 573 -33.67 -10.76 -21.71
CA LEU A 573 -32.31 -10.86 -22.21
C LEU A 573 -32.31 -11.54 -23.57
N ILE A 574 -31.37 -11.14 -24.42
CA ILE A 574 -31.04 -11.93 -25.61
C ILE A 574 -30.32 -13.20 -25.14
N ARG A 575 -31.07 -14.30 -25.10
CA ARG A 575 -30.61 -15.61 -24.61
C ARG A 575 -29.31 -16.07 -25.28
N THR A 576 -29.32 -16.24 -26.60
CA THR A 576 -28.16 -16.73 -27.36
C THR A 576 -27.51 -15.61 -28.15
N LEU A 577 -26.18 -15.54 -28.08
CA LEU A 577 -25.36 -14.58 -28.83
C LEU A 577 -24.56 -15.30 -29.91
N ASP A 578 -25.26 -15.92 -30.85
CA ASP A 578 -24.70 -16.74 -31.94
C ASP A 578 -24.62 -15.98 -33.29
N GLY A 579 -25.08 -14.73 -33.36
CA GLY A 579 -25.16 -13.99 -34.62
C GLY A 579 -26.30 -14.41 -35.55
N GLY A 580 -27.14 -15.38 -35.13
CA GLY A 580 -28.27 -15.88 -35.89
C GLY A 580 -29.47 -14.93 -35.89
N THR A 581 -30.54 -15.34 -36.56
CA THR A 581 -31.82 -14.62 -36.56
C THR A 581 -32.73 -15.18 -35.50
N GLY A 582 -33.20 -14.33 -34.58
CA GLY A 582 -34.14 -14.74 -33.54
C GLY A 582 -35.54 -15.09 -34.10
N PRO A 583 -36.41 -15.72 -33.29
CA PRO A 583 -37.81 -15.97 -33.65
C PRO A 583 -38.60 -14.70 -33.98
N ASP A 584 -38.12 -13.53 -33.53
CA ASP A 584 -38.66 -12.20 -33.80
C ASP A 584 -38.16 -11.61 -35.14
N GLY A 585 -37.37 -12.36 -35.91
CA GLY A 585 -36.80 -11.93 -37.19
C GLY A 585 -35.62 -10.97 -37.07
N LYS A 586 -35.16 -10.66 -35.85
CA LYS A 586 -34.03 -9.74 -35.63
C LYS A 586 -32.70 -10.49 -35.60
N GLN A 587 -31.66 -9.88 -36.15
CA GLN A 587 -30.31 -10.41 -36.05
C GLN A 587 -29.78 -10.23 -34.62
N ARG A 588 -29.28 -11.32 -34.03
CA ARG A 588 -28.69 -11.33 -32.69
C ARG A 588 -27.22 -10.90 -32.74
N PRO A 589 -26.66 -10.35 -31.64
CA PRO A 589 -25.22 -10.15 -31.53
C PRO A 589 -24.49 -11.51 -31.53
N ARG A 590 -23.19 -11.51 -31.85
CA ARG A 590 -22.33 -12.69 -31.76
C ARG A 590 -21.30 -12.52 -30.64
N LYS A 591 -21.25 -13.48 -29.72
CA LYS A 591 -20.28 -13.59 -28.61
C LYS A 591 -19.92 -15.07 -28.46
N CYS A 592 -18.91 -15.49 -29.22
CA CYS A 592 -18.50 -16.88 -29.34
C CYS A 592 -16.99 -17.04 -29.23
N TRP A 593 -16.54 -18.26 -28.89
CA TRP A 593 -15.14 -18.64 -28.90
C TRP A 593 -14.94 -19.94 -29.67
N ALA A 594 -14.03 -19.94 -30.63
CA ALA A 594 -13.72 -21.11 -31.45
C ALA A 594 -12.88 -22.12 -30.66
N ALA A 595 -13.41 -23.34 -30.52
CA ALA A 595 -12.69 -24.45 -29.89
C ALA A 595 -11.55 -25.00 -30.79
N ASN A 596 -11.69 -24.88 -32.11
CA ASN A 596 -10.70 -25.35 -33.08
C ASN A 596 -10.34 -24.21 -34.05
N PRO A 597 -9.08 -23.75 -34.08
CA PRO A 597 -8.65 -22.70 -35.00
C PRO A 597 -8.81 -23.08 -36.48
N ALA A 598 -8.73 -24.37 -36.82
CA ALA A 598 -8.91 -24.86 -38.19
C ALA A 598 -10.39 -24.86 -38.63
N ASN A 599 -11.33 -24.78 -37.69
CA ASN A 599 -12.77 -24.71 -37.95
C ASN A 599 -13.37 -23.45 -37.30
N ASN A 600 -12.91 -22.29 -37.76
CA ASN A 600 -13.33 -20.98 -37.25
C ASN A 600 -13.88 -20.07 -38.39
N PRO A 601 -15.05 -20.40 -38.96
CA PRO A 601 -15.59 -19.71 -40.15
C PRO A 601 -15.98 -18.26 -39.88
N HIS A 602 -16.21 -17.88 -38.62
CA HIS A 602 -16.60 -16.53 -38.22
C HIS A 602 -15.45 -15.69 -37.66
N ASN A 603 -14.23 -16.24 -37.65
CA ASN A 603 -13.04 -15.61 -37.07
C ASN A 603 -13.27 -15.17 -35.60
N ASP A 604 -13.97 -16.02 -34.84
CA ASP A 604 -14.19 -15.81 -33.41
C ASP A 604 -12.87 -15.92 -32.64
N PRO A 605 -12.72 -15.24 -31.48
CA PRO A 605 -11.57 -15.46 -30.59
C PRO A 605 -11.43 -16.95 -30.23
N LEU A 606 -10.21 -17.43 -30.01
CA LEU A 606 -10.01 -18.83 -29.60
C LEU A 606 -10.43 -19.04 -28.15
N ALA A 607 -11.03 -20.19 -27.87
CA ALA A 607 -11.32 -20.60 -26.51
C ALA A 607 -10.02 -20.84 -25.74
N LEU A 608 -10.02 -20.52 -24.45
CA LEU A 608 -8.80 -20.54 -23.63
C LEU A 608 -8.28 -21.96 -23.41
N TYR A 609 -9.18 -22.94 -23.20
CA TYR A 609 -8.82 -24.33 -22.93
C TYR A 609 -9.90 -25.30 -23.44
N PRO A 610 -10.03 -25.53 -24.77
CA PRO A 610 -11.09 -26.35 -25.36
C PRO A 610 -11.19 -27.79 -24.82
N GLN A 611 -10.04 -28.36 -24.43
CA GLN A 611 -9.92 -29.69 -23.85
C GLN A 611 -10.36 -29.77 -22.38
N TRP A 612 -10.77 -28.66 -21.76
CA TRP A 612 -11.29 -28.64 -20.40
C TRP A 612 -12.41 -29.66 -20.20
N GLY A 613 -12.32 -30.44 -19.12
CA GLY A 613 -13.31 -31.47 -18.79
C GLY A 613 -13.20 -32.78 -19.58
N THR A 614 -12.30 -32.86 -20.56
CA THR A 614 -11.99 -34.14 -21.24
C THR A 614 -11.04 -35.00 -20.42
N VAL A 615 -11.00 -36.30 -20.69
CA VAL A 615 -10.03 -37.21 -20.07
C VAL A 615 -8.72 -37.14 -20.82
N ASP A 616 -7.61 -36.93 -20.10
CA ASP A 616 -6.27 -37.02 -20.67
C ASP A 616 -5.96 -38.49 -21.02
N PRO A 617 -5.70 -38.82 -22.30
CA PRO A 617 -5.42 -40.20 -22.70
C PRO A 617 -4.12 -40.77 -22.09
N ALA A 618 -3.17 -39.92 -21.68
CA ALA A 618 -1.91 -40.36 -21.09
C ALA A 618 -2.03 -40.72 -19.60
N THR A 619 -2.87 -40.00 -18.85
CA THR A 619 -2.98 -40.17 -17.39
C THR A 619 -4.31 -40.77 -16.94
N GLY A 620 -5.32 -40.79 -17.81
CA GLY A 620 -6.69 -41.18 -17.47
C GLY A 620 -7.41 -40.17 -16.56
N LYS A 621 -6.77 -39.04 -16.20
CA LYS A 621 -7.35 -38.01 -15.35
C LYS A 621 -8.17 -37.01 -16.16
N VAL A 622 -9.21 -36.46 -15.56
CA VAL A 622 -9.96 -35.34 -16.15
C VAL A 622 -9.08 -34.09 -16.17
N ARG A 623 -9.04 -33.39 -17.30
CA ARG A 623 -8.35 -32.10 -17.45
C ARG A 623 -9.09 -31.01 -16.69
N LYS A 624 -8.67 -30.75 -15.46
CA LYS A 624 -9.22 -29.69 -14.61
C LYS A 624 -8.50 -28.35 -14.83
N ILE A 625 -8.99 -27.30 -14.15
CA ILE A 625 -8.39 -25.95 -14.10
C ILE A 625 -8.34 -25.41 -12.68
N HIS A 626 -7.48 -24.43 -12.46
CA HIS A 626 -7.49 -23.57 -11.27
C HIS A 626 -8.13 -22.23 -11.61
N LEU A 627 -9.08 -21.77 -10.80
CA LEU A 627 -9.74 -20.47 -10.98
C LEU A 627 -9.20 -19.46 -9.97
N VAL A 628 -8.67 -18.35 -10.44
CA VAL A 628 -8.17 -17.25 -9.60
C VAL A 628 -8.96 -15.99 -9.93
N GLY A 629 -9.78 -15.52 -9.00
CA GLY A 629 -10.64 -14.37 -9.18
C GLY A 629 -10.19 -13.18 -8.34
N HIS A 630 -10.34 -11.96 -8.86
CA HIS A 630 -10.20 -10.72 -8.09
C HIS A 630 -11.54 -9.99 -7.94
N SER A 631 -11.82 -9.37 -6.78
CA SER A 631 -13.00 -8.49 -6.60
C SER A 631 -14.37 -9.19 -6.83
N LEU A 632 -15.11 -8.91 -7.90
CA LEU A 632 -16.34 -9.67 -8.26
C LEU A 632 -16.04 -11.02 -8.95
N GLY A 633 -14.78 -11.30 -9.26
CA GLY A 633 -14.32 -12.56 -9.85
C GLY A 633 -14.64 -13.78 -8.98
N PRO A 634 -14.34 -13.80 -7.67
CA PRO A 634 -14.61 -14.94 -6.80
C PRO A 634 -16.10 -15.35 -6.69
N PRO A 635 -17.07 -14.42 -6.54
CA PRO A 635 -18.49 -14.77 -6.70
C PRO A 635 -18.82 -15.37 -8.08
N THR A 636 -18.23 -14.83 -9.16
CA THR A 636 -18.43 -15.33 -10.54
C THR A 636 -17.96 -16.78 -10.70
N ILE A 637 -16.73 -17.10 -10.28
CA ILE A 637 -16.16 -18.44 -10.43
C ILE A 637 -16.89 -19.46 -9.55
N ARG A 638 -17.37 -19.05 -8.37
CA ARG A 638 -18.19 -19.90 -7.49
C ARG A 638 -19.53 -20.24 -8.12
N ALA A 639 -20.22 -19.25 -8.72
CA ALA A 639 -21.47 -19.50 -9.44
C ALA A 639 -21.24 -20.45 -10.62
N MET A 640 -20.19 -20.25 -11.42
CA MET A 640 -19.85 -21.16 -12.52
C MET A 640 -19.59 -22.59 -12.01
N VAL A 641 -18.83 -22.76 -10.91
CA VAL A 641 -18.58 -24.08 -10.32
C VAL A 641 -19.86 -24.72 -9.83
N HIS A 642 -20.76 -23.96 -9.20
CA HIS A 642 -22.07 -24.48 -8.81
C HIS A 642 -22.88 -24.97 -10.00
N MET A 643 -22.99 -24.18 -11.08
CA MET A 643 -23.68 -24.60 -12.30
C MET A 643 -23.07 -25.89 -12.88
N LEU A 644 -21.73 -25.97 -12.96
CA LEU A 644 -21.06 -27.18 -13.42
C LEU A 644 -21.37 -28.42 -12.56
N ARG A 645 -21.45 -28.25 -11.24
CA ARG A 645 -21.63 -29.35 -10.29
C ARG A 645 -23.08 -29.80 -10.17
N GLU A 646 -23.98 -28.87 -9.92
CA GLU A 646 -25.39 -29.14 -9.63
C GLU A 646 -26.31 -28.95 -10.84
N GLY A 647 -25.85 -28.22 -11.85
CA GLY A 647 -26.68 -27.79 -12.97
C GLY A 647 -27.57 -26.60 -12.59
N MET A 648 -28.50 -26.28 -13.48
CA MET A 648 -29.58 -25.31 -13.25
C MET A 648 -30.87 -25.96 -13.76
N PRO A 649 -31.57 -26.73 -12.90
CA PRO A 649 -32.76 -27.48 -13.30
C PRO A 649 -33.83 -26.60 -13.96
N GLU A 650 -34.00 -25.36 -13.50
CA GLU A 650 -34.91 -24.37 -14.08
C GLU A 650 -34.61 -24.07 -15.55
N GLU A 651 -33.33 -24.07 -15.94
CA GLU A 651 -32.91 -23.84 -17.32
C GLU A 651 -33.21 -25.06 -18.18
N THR A 652 -32.84 -26.26 -17.70
CA THR A 652 -33.12 -27.51 -18.42
C THR A 652 -34.61 -27.84 -18.50
N ALA A 653 -35.41 -27.37 -17.55
CA ALA A 653 -36.87 -27.50 -17.58
C ALA A 653 -37.49 -26.55 -18.63
N ALA A 654 -36.95 -25.34 -18.76
CA ALA A 654 -37.40 -24.36 -19.75
C ALA A 654 -36.94 -24.69 -21.18
N ASP A 655 -35.82 -25.41 -21.35
CA ASP A 655 -35.38 -25.98 -22.62
C ASP A 655 -34.75 -27.37 -22.43
N PRO A 656 -35.52 -28.47 -22.57
CA PRO A 656 -35.01 -29.82 -22.46
C PRO A 656 -33.91 -30.16 -23.48
N GLY A 657 -33.76 -29.38 -24.56
CA GLY A 657 -32.67 -29.53 -25.53
C GLY A 657 -31.30 -29.32 -24.91
N LEU A 658 -31.19 -28.57 -23.80
CA LEU A 658 -29.94 -28.38 -23.05
C LEU A 658 -29.39 -29.69 -22.44
N LEU A 659 -30.21 -30.75 -22.33
CA LEU A 659 -29.76 -32.07 -21.87
C LEU A 659 -28.93 -32.82 -22.91
N ASP A 660 -29.09 -32.49 -24.21
CA ASP A 660 -28.31 -33.07 -25.29
C ASP A 660 -27.11 -32.17 -25.63
N GLU A 661 -25.98 -32.46 -25.00
CA GLU A 661 -24.73 -31.71 -25.17
C GLU A 661 -23.91 -32.14 -26.41
N SER A 662 -24.46 -32.96 -27.30
CA SER A 662 -23.75 -33.46 -28.50
C SER A 662 -23.35 -32.34 -29.47
N ALA A 663 -24.17 -31.28 -29.54
CA ALA A 663 -23.93 -30.11 -30.40
C ALA A 663 -23.10 -29.03 -29.68
N GLN A 664 -23.39 -28.76 -28.41
CA GLN A 664 -22.74 -27.72 -27.63
C GLN A 664 -22.78 -28.06 -26.13
N THR A 665 -21.61 -28.23 -25.52
CA THR A 665 -21.47 -28.39 -24.06
C THR A 665 -21.96 -27.13 -23.36
N ASN A 666 -22.70 -27.29 -22.26
CA ASN A 666 -23.24 -26.19 -21.47
C ASN A 666 -23.06 -26.43 -19.96
N PRO A 667 -23.20 -25.40 -19.11
CA PRO A 667 -23.05 -25.54 -17.67
C PRO A 667 -24.34 -25.98 -16.94
N TYR A 668 -25.46 -26.24 -17.64
CA TYR A 668 -26.78 -26.38 -17.01
C TYR A 668 -27.16 -27.80 -16.59
N THR A 669 -26.53 -28.82 -17.14
CA THR A 669 -26.86 -30.23 -16.85
C THR A 669 -26.23 -30.77 -15.56
N GLY A 670 -25.27 -30.05 -14.96
CA GLY A 670 -24.56 -30.48 -13.75
C GLY A 670 -23.61 -31.66 -13.99
N GLY A 671 -23.11 -32.25 -12.90
CA GLY A 671 -22.27 -33.46 -12.91
C GLY A 671 -20.82 -33.27 -13.38
N LYS A 672 -20.36 -32.03 -13.60
CA LYS A 672 -19.04 -31.71 -14.18
C LYS A 672 -18.01 -31.39 -13.08
N ASN A 673 -17.19 -32.38 -12.73
CA ASN A 673 -16.05 -32.19 -11.82
C ASN A 673 -14.79 -31.66 -12.54
N TRP A 674 -14.86 -30.42 -13.04
CA TRP A 674 -13.82 -29.88 -13.93
C TRP A 674 -12.93 -28.82 -13.29
N VAL A 675 -13.10 -28.52 -12.01
CA VAL A 675 -12.34 -27.49 -11.30
C VAL A 675 -11.59 -28.12 -10.14
N ALA A 676 -10.29 -27.83 -10.07
CA ALA A 676 -9.39 -28.31 -9.04
C ALA A 676 -9.36 -27.38 -7.82
N SER A 677 -9.39 -26.06 -8.07
CA SER A 677 -9.35 -25.08 -6.99
C SER A 677 -9.98 -23.73 -7.37
N ILE A 678 -10.33 -22.99 -6.33
CA ILE A 678 -10.73 -21.58 -6.35
C ILE A 678 -9.77 -20.78 -5.48
N THR A 679 -9.31 -19.63 -5.98
CA THR A 679 -8.56 -18.64 -5.21
C THR A 679 -9.25 -17.29 -5.31
N SER A 680 -9.62 -16.72 -4.17
CA SER A 680 -10.14 -15.37 -4.02
C SER A 680 -9.00 -14.42 -3.68
N MET A 681 -8.64 -13.55 -4.62
CA MET A 681 -7.80 -12.37 -4.37
C MET A 681 -8.74 -11.22 -4.03
N THR A 682 -8.94 -10.93 -2.75
CA THR A 682 -9.78 -9.82 -2.26
C THR A 682 -11.20 -9.76 -2.85
N GLY A 683 -11.85 -10.91 -2.99
CA GLY A 683 -13.20 -10.98 -3.54
C GLY A 683 -14.31 -10.62 -2.56
N GLY A 684 -15.33 -9.87 -2.97
CA GLY A 684 -16.43 -9.43 -2.08
C GLY A 684 -17.45 -10.52 -1.78
N GLN A 685 -17.06 -11.55 -1.03
CA GLN A 685 -17.85 -12.77 -0.89
C GLN A 685 -19.11 -12.62 -0.03
N GLN A 686 -19.22 -11.56 0.76
CA GLN A 686 -20.39 -11.22 1.60
C GLN A 686 -21.07 -9.92 1.15
N GLY A 687 -20.77 -9.44 -0.06
CA GLY A 687 -21.16 -8.11 -0.52
C GLY A 687 -20.31 -6.98 0.08
N VAL A 688 -20.61 -5.74 -0.29
CA VAL A 688 -19.78 -4.56 -0.01
C VAL A 688 -20.63 -3.44 0.57
N SER A 689 -20.24 -2.90 1.72
CA SER A 689 -21.03 -1.87 2.41
C SER A 689 -21.25 -0.62 1.57
N VAL A 690 -20.27 -0.26 0.73
CA VAL A 690 -20.36 0.86 -0.21
C VAL A 690 -21.50 0.69 -1.24
N ALA A 691 -21.82 -0.54 -1.63
CA ALA A 691 -22.90 -0.84 -2.56
C ALA A 691 -24.29 -0.80 -1.89
N ALA A 692 -24.37 -0.68 -0.56
CA ALA A 692 -25.63 -0.45 0.15
C ALA A 692 -26.13 1.01 0.03
N ILE A 693 -25.27 1.94 -0.39
CA ILE A 693 -25.62 3.35 -0.54
C ILE A 693 -26.57 3.49 -1.72
N PRO A 694 -27.74 4.14 -1.56
CA PRO A 694 -28.78 4.19 -2.57
C PRO A 694 -28.42 5.11 -3.75
N SER A 695 -27.50 4.65 -4.61
CA SER A 695 -27.36 5.01 -6.03
C SER A 695 -26.28 4.14 -6.70
N ALA A 696 -26.64 3.43 -7.77
CA ALA A 696 -25.66 2.76 -8.63
C ALA A 696 -24.59 3.73 -9.17
N ASP A 697 -24.93 5.03 -9.23
CA ASP A 697 -24.04 6.15 -9.59
C ASP A 697 -22.69 6.10 -8.88
N PHE A 698 -22.65 5.69 -7.60
CA PHE A 698 -21.41 5.68 -6.84
C PHE A 698 -20.39 4.65 -7.38
N LEU A 699 -20.84 3.43 -7.69
CA LEU A 699 -19.98 2.40 -8.29
C LEU A 699 -19.58 2.75 -9.73
N PHE A 700 -20.45 3.44 -10.48
CA PHE A 700 -20.08 3.96 -11.80
C PHE A 700 -19.04 5.08 -11.72
N LYS A 701 -19.06 5.92 -10.69
CA LYS A 701 -17.99 6.92 -10.46
C LYS A 701 -16.65 6.27 -10.19
N PHE A 702 -16.61 5.21 -9.38
CA PHE A 702 -15.41 4.39 -9.20
C PHE A 702 -14.90 3.85 -10.54
N ALA A 703 -15.77 3.16 -11.29
CA ALA A 703 -15.39 2.56 -12.55
C ALA A 703 -14.89 3.59 -13.58
N ASN A 704 -15.55 4.74 -13.69
CA ASN A 704 -15.09 5.83 -14.55
C ASN A 704 -13.72 6.36 -14.09
N GLY A 705 -13.54 6.58 -12.79
CA GLY A 705 -12.25 7.01 -12.23
C GLY A 705 -11.12 6.02 -12.56
N ALA A 706 -11.36 4.72 -12.39
CA ALA A 706 -10.40 3.67 -12.71
C ALA A 706 -10.03 3.67 -14.20
N VAL A 707 -11.01 3.76 -15.10
CA VAL A 707 -10.78 3.83 -16.56
C VAL A 707 -9.99 5.09 -16.93
N GLN A 708 -10.34 6.25 -16.38
CA GLN A 708 -9.65 7.51 -16.67
C GLN A 708 -8.20 7.50 -16.16
N ALA A 709 -7.97 6.95 -14.97
CA ALA A 709 -6.62 6.85 -14.41
C ALA A 709 -5.75 5.82 -15.15
N ALA A 710 -6.34 4.71 -15.57
CA ALA A 710 -5.70 3.77 -16.49
C ALA A 710 -5.31 4.44 -17.81
N ALA A 711 -6.22 5.20 -18.42
CA ALA A 711 -5.94 5.95 -19.65
C ALA A 711 -4.85 7.02 -19.44
N ALA A 712 -4.85 7.71 -18.29
CA ALA A 712 -3.81 8.67 -17.94
C ALA A 712 -2.44 8.00 -17.77
N GLY A 713 -2.38 6.87 -17.06
CA GLY A 713 -1.17 6.07 -16.90
C GLY A 713 -0.63 5.51 -18.23
N ALA A 714 -1.51 5.29 -19.21
CA ALA A 714 -1.17 4.90 -20.57
C ALA A 714 -0.70 6.07 -21.47
N GLY A 715 -0.62 7.30 -20.96
CA GLY A 715 -0.14 8.46 -21.73
C GLY A 715 -1.12 8.99 -22.79
N ILE A 716 -2.40 8.65 -22.65
CA ILE A 716 -3.47 8.97 -23.62
C ILE A 716 -4.66 9.67 -22.94
N ALA A 717 -4.38 10.33 -21.81
CA ALA A 717 -5.35 11.18 -21.14
C ALA A 717 -5.97 12.16 -22.14
N GLY A 718 -7.30 12.14 -22.27
CA GLY A 718 -8.04 12.96 -23.23
C GLY A 718 -8.42 12.25 -24.54
N SER A 719 -8.06 10.98 -24.74
CA SER A 719 -8.64 10.19 -25.84
C SER A 719 -10.15 10.04 -25.62
N PRO A 720 -11.01 10.47 -26.55
CA PRO A 720 -12.46 10.32 -26.41
C PRO A 720 -12.90 8.85 -26.49
N ASN A 721 -12.02 7.95 -26.96
CA ASN A 721 -12.36 6.59 -27.36
C ASN A 721 -11.37 5.55 -26.81
N PRO A 722 -11.34 5.27 -25.49
CA PRO A 722 -10.74 4.05 -24.98
C PRO A 722 -11.28 2.78 -25.65
N VAL A 723 -10.37 1.83 -25.89
CA VAL A 723 -10.72 0.47 -26.34
C VAL A 723 -11.21 -0.30 -25.11
N TYR A 724 -12.43 -0.03 -24.66
CA TYR A 724 -13.04 -0.72 -23.53
C TYR A 724 -14.49 -1.09 -23.85
N ASP A 725 -14.78 -2.39 -23.84
CA ASP A 725 -16.11 -2.94 -24.08
C ASP A 725 -16.77 -3.34 -22.74
N LEU A 726 -17.95 -2.80 -22.48
CA LEU A 726 -18.74 -3.12 -21.29
C LEU A 726 -19.49 -4.46 -21.42
N LYS A 727 -19.49 -5.06 -22.62
CA LYS A 727 -19.97 -6.42 -22.89
C LYS A 727 -21.43 -6.66 -22.49
N LEU A 728 -22.29 -5.66 -22.77
CA LEU A 728 -23.73 -5.66 -22.44
C LEU A 728 -24.61 -6.01 -23.66
N GLN A 729 -24.09 -6.78 -24.61
CA GLN A 729 -24.80 -7.13 -25.85
C GLN A 729 -26.10 -7.89 -25.58
N GLN A 730 -26.18 -8.67 -24.49
CA GLN A 730 -27.39 -9.37 -24.06
C GLN A 730 -28.56 -8.45 -23.70
N TRP A 731 -28.27 -7.19 -23.40
CA TRP A 731 -29.25 -6.15 -23.16
C TRP A 731 -29.55 -5.30 -24.40
N GLY A 732 -28.97 -5.66 -25.55
CA GLY A 732 -28.98 -4.82 -26.75
C GLY A 732 -28.16 -3.54 -26.60
N ILE A 733 -27.27 -3.47 -25.60
CA ILE A 733 -26.47 -2.27 -25.31
C ILE A 733 -25.05 -2.50 -25.81
N GLN A 734 -24.74 -1.83 -26.91
CA GLN A 734 -23.41 -1.77 -27.49
C GLN A 734 -23.07 -0.33 -27.82
N ARG A 735 -21.77 -0.05 -27.97
CA ARG A 735 -21.29 1.26 -28.39
C ARG A 735 -21.66 1.50 -29.85
N ASN A 736 -22.29 2.63 -30.14
CA ASN A 736 -22.69 2.97 -31.50
C ASN A 736 -21.48 3.41 -32.33
N PRO A 737 -21.49 3.22 -33.68
CA PRO A 737 -20.45 3.75 -34.54
C PRO A 737 -20.28 5.27 -34.34
N GLY A 738 -19.04 5.71 -34.06
CA GLY A 738 -18.71 7.12 -33.82
C GLY A 738 -19.10 7.68 -32.44
N GLU A 739 -19.78 6.92 -31.58
CA GLU A 739 -20.12 7.34 -30.21
C GLU A 739 -18.84 7.41 -29.35
N SER A 740 -18.65 8.50 -28.61
CA SER A 740 -17.53 8.59 -27.68
C SER A 740 -17.68 7.59 -26.53
N PHE A 741 -16.58 7.19 -25.89
CA PHE A 741 -16.71 6.30 -24.73
C PHE A 741 -17.44 6.99 -23.59
N SER A 742 -17.22 8.29 -23.40
CA SER A 742 -17.93 9.07 -22.37
C SER A 742 -19.44 9.04 -22.60
N ASP A 743 -19.89 9.22 -23.84
CA ASP A 743 -21.32 9.17 -24.18
C ASP A 743 -21.88 7.77 -24.01
N TYR A 744 -21.16 6.74 -24.48
CA TYR A 744 -21.53 5.34 -24.30
C TYR A 744 -21.63 4.96 -22.82
N PHE A 745 -20.62 5.29 -22.02
CA PHE A 745 -20.56 5.02 -20.60
C PHE A 745 -21.67 5.76 -19.85
N ASN A 746 -21.94 7.03 -20.20
CA ASN A 746 -23.03 7.78 -19.59
C ASN A 746 -24.40 7.18 -19.96
N ARG A 747 -24.60 6.77 -21.21
CA ARG A 747 -25.84 6.08 -21.65
C ARG A 747 -26.06 4.77 -20.90
N VAL A 748 -25.00 4.00 -20.70
CA VAL A 748 -25.04 2.75 -19.90
C VAL A 748 -25.37 3.08 -18.44
N ARG A 749 -24.65 4.03 -17.84
CA ARG A 749 -24.83 4.47 -16.45
C ARG A 749 -26.26 4.95 -16.16
N THR A 750 -26.87 5.67 -17.10
CA THR A 750 -28.23 6.20 -16.97
C THR A 750 -29.30 5.22 -17.45
N SER A 751 -28.93 4.02 -17.88
CA SER A 751 -29.88 3.00 -18.31
C SER A 751 -30.76 2.56 -17.13
N PRO A 752 -32.08 2.41 -17.33
CA PRO A 752 -32.99 1.87 -16.32
C PRO A 752 -32.60 0.47 -15.83
N ILE A 753 -31.75 -0.26 -16.55
CA ILE A 753 -31.27 -1.59 -16.13
C ILE A 753 -30.57 -1.50 -14.76
N PHE A 754 -29.71 -0.52 -14.56
CA PHE A 754 -28.93 -0.39 -13.31
C PHE A 754 -29.70 0.25 -12.16
N SER A 755 -30.81 0.93 -12.44
CA SER A 755 -31.68 1.52 -11.41
C SER A 755 -32.90 0.67 -11.08
N GLU A 756 -33.24 -0.32 -11.91
CA GLU A 756 -34.50 -1.08 -11.76
C GLU A 756 -34.32 -2.59 -11.75
N SER A 757 -33.25 -3.16 -12.35
CA SER A 757 -33.08 -4.61 -12.46
C SER A 757 -32.17 -5.19 -11.38
N ARG A 758 -32.49 -6.39 -10.90
CA ARG A 758 -31.60 -7.20 -10.06
C ARG A 758 -30.50 -7.88 -10.87
N ASN A 759 -30.60 -7.98 -12.19
CA ASN A 759 -29.62 -8.70 -13.00
C ASN A 759 -28.42 -7.82 -13.39
N THR A 760 -27.75 -7.22 -12.39
CA THR A 760 -26.58 -6.33 -12.58
C THR A 760 -25.56 -6.50 -11.47
N ALA A 761 -24.27 -6.29 -11.77
CA ALA A 761 -23.20 -6.31 -10.78
C ALA A 761 -23.43 -5.29 -9.65
N THR A 762 -24.04 -4.14 -9.96
CA THR A 762 -24.28 -3.07 -8.97
C THR A 762 -25.31 -3.47 -7.92
N TRP A 763 -26.30 -4.30 -8.29
CA TRP A 763 -27.21 -4.88 -7.31
C TRP A 763 -26.54 -6.02 -6.56
N GLU A 764 -25.83 -6.91 -7.26
CA GLU A 764 -25.25 -8.10 -6.63
C GLU A 764 -24.16 -7.82 -5.61
N LEU A 765 -23.37 -6.77 -5.83
CA LEU A 765 -22.34 -6.33 -4.88
C LEU A 765 -22.91 -5.78 -3.57
N ALA A 766 -24.20 -5.43 -3.51
CA ALA A 766 -24.82 -4.97 -2.28
C ALA A 766 -24.84 -6.09 -1.22
N PRO A 767 -24.71 -5.79 0.08
CA PRO A 767 -24.74 -6.80 1.14
C PRO A 767 -26.08 -7.56 1.24
N ASP A 768 -27.16 -6.97 0.72
CA ASP A 768 -28.49 -7.59 0.57
C ASP A 768 -28.82 -7.95 -0.89
N GLY A 769 -27.80 -7.93 -1.76
CA GLY A 769 -27.92 -8.23 -3.18
C GLY A 769 -27.73 -9.71 -3.51
N GLY A 770 -27.59 -10.00 -4.80
CA GLY A 770 -27.49 -11.37 -5.31
C GLY A 770 -26.32 -12.20 -4.82
N ILE A 771 -25.22 -11.61 -4.32
CA ILE A 771 -24.16 -12.39 -3.67
C ILE A 771 -24.69 -13.13 -2.44
N LYS A 772 -25.61 -12.50 -1.68
CA LYS A 772 -26.29 -13.13 -0.55
C LYS A 772 -27.13 -14.32 -1.02
N ASP A 773 -27.92 -14.13 -2.09
CA ASP A 773 -28.72 -15.22 -2.69
C ASP A 773 -27.82 -16.38 -3.15
N TRP A 774 -26.71 -16.09 -3.82
CA TRP A 774 -25.73 -17.09 -4.24
C TRP A 774 -25.09 -17.81 -3.05
N ASN A 775 -24.77 -17.12 -1.96
CA ASN A 775 -24.22 -17.77 -0.75
C ASN A 775 -25.19 -18.78 -0.14
N THR A 776 -26.51 -18.60 -0.31
CA THR A 776 -27.50 -19.60 0.15
C THR A 776 -27.60 -20.84 -0.75
N ARG A 777 -27.20 -20.74 -2.02
CA ARG A 777 -27.31 -21.81 -3.02
C ARG A 777 -26.00 -22.59 -3.19
N ILE A 778 -24.87 -21.91 -3.06
CA ILE A 778 -23.55 -22.47 -3.36
C ILE A 778 -22.97 -23.12 -2.11
N GLN A 779 -22.76 -24.43 -2.18
CA GLN A 779 -22.01 -25.18 -1.19
C GLN A 779 -20.49 -25.15 -1.43
N THR A 780 -19.72 -25.47 -0.39
CA THR A 780 -18.26 -25.69 -0.51
C THR A 780 -18.02 -27.17 -0.81
N TYR A 781 -17.47 -27.48 -1.99
CA TYR A 781 -17.32 -28.84 -2.50
C TYR A 781 -16.10 -29.54 -1.90
N GLY A 782 -16.29 -30.74 -1.34
CA GLY A 782 -15.25 -31.51 -0.65
C GLY A 782 -14.01 -31.86 -1.50
N ASP A 783 -14.16 -31.88 -2.83
CA ASP A 783 -13.13 -32.21 -3.81
C ASP A 783 -12.53 -31.00 -4.54
N VAL A 784 -12.82 -29.78 -4.05
CA VAL A 784 -12.26 -28.53 -4.56
C VAL A 784 -11.45 -27.87 -3.44
N TYR A 785 -10.26 -27.36 -3.78
CA TYR A 785 -9.45 -26.56 -2.86
C TYR A 785 -9.85 -25.08 -2.93
N TYR A 786 -10.03 -24.43 -1.78
CA TYR A 786 -10.41 -23.02 -1.73
C TYR A 786 -9.33 -22.22 -0.99
N TYR A 787 -8.98 -21.05 -1.54
CA TYR A 787 -8.05 -20.11 -0.93
C TYR A 787 -8.64 -18.71 -0.93
N SER A 788 -8.35 -17.92 0.09
CA SER A 788 -8.77 -16.52 0.15
C SER A 788 -7.70 -15.62 0.74
N TYR A 789 -7.50 -14.48 0.10
CA TYR A 789 -6.69 -13.38 0.59
C TYR A 789 -7.62 -12.19 0.86
N SER A 790 -7.49 -11.60 2.04
CA SER A 790 -8.05 -10.28 2.32
C SER A 790 -6.99 -9.21 2.08
N ALA A 791 -7.40 -7.97 1.85
CA ALA A 791 -6.50 -6.82 1.92
C ALA A 791 -7.11 -5.73 2.80
N GLN A 792 -6.24 -4.86 3.30
CA GLN A 792 -6.60 -3.72 4.11
C GLN A 792 -5.61 -2.59 3.89
N THR A 793 -6.14 -1.40 3.57
CA THR A 793 -5.36 -0.17 3.39
C THR A 793 -5.80 0.91 4.38
N THR A 794 -6.47 0.49 5.47
CA THR A 794 -7.02 1.41 6.46
C THR A 794 -6.52 1.16 7.87
N TRP A 795 -6.57 2.20 8.69
CA TRP A 795 -6.26 2.17 10.11
C TRP A 795 -7.45 2.69 10.91
N ALA A 796 -7.63 2.19 12.14
CA ALA A 796 -8.71 2.61 13.02
C ALA A 796 -8.37 3.95 13.70
N GLY A 797 -9.24 4.94 13.52
CA GLY A 797 -9.17 6.24 14.19
C GLY A 797 -9.44 6.12 15.68
N TRP A 798 -8.63 6.80 16.48
CA TRP A 798 -8.64 6.70 17.93
C TRP A 798 -9.89 7.30 18.61
N LEU A 799 -10.64 8.17 17.93
CA LEU A 799 -11.84 8.83 18.49
C LEU A 799 -13.13 8.02 18.30
N THR A 800 -13.39 7.55 17.09
CA THR A 800 -14.66 6.91 16.72
C THR A 800 -14.51 5.43 16.41
N GLY A 801 -13.27 4.92 16.32
CA GLY A 801 -12.98 3.58 15.79
C GLY A 801 -13.15 3.47 14.26
N HIS A 802 -13.66 4.50 13.58
CA HIS A 802 -13.81 4.51 12.12
C HIS A 802 -12.46 4.29 11.43
N HIS A 803 -12.49 3.62 10.29
CA HIS A 803 -11.31 3.34 9.51
C HIS A 803 -11.02 4.43 8.47
N TYR A 804 -9.76 4.83 8.38
CA TYR A 804 -9.27 5.84 7.45
C TYR A 804 -8.21 5.25 6.52
N PRO A 805 -8.17 5.62 5.23
CA PRO A 805 -7.13 5.17 4.31
C PRO A 805 -5.75 5.64 4.78
N ILE A 806 -4.76 4.77 4.64
CA ILE A 806 -3.34 5.17 4.74
C ILE A 806 -2.96 6.01 3.52
N LEU A 807 -1.89 6.79 3.62
CA LEU A 807 -1.42 7.68 2.55
C LEU A 807 -1.14 6.95 1.22
N ALA A 808 -0.65 5.70 1.30
CA ALA A 808 -0.35 4.87 0.14
C ALA A 808 -1.60 4.35 -0.60
N THR A 809 -2.81 4.54 -0.04
CA THR A 809 -4.05 4.15 -0.72
C THR A 809 -4.24 5.00 -1.96
N ASN A 810 -4.45 4.34 -3.10
CA ASN A 810 -4.71 4.99 -4.37
C ASN A 810 -5.78 6.08 -4.23
N LEU A 811 -5.47 7.27 -4.75
CA LEU A 811 -6.29 8.46 -4.57
C LEU A 811 -7.75 8.28 -5.01
N ILE A 812 -8.00 7.44 -6.01
CA ILE A 812 -9.34 7.14 -6.52
C ILE A 812 -10.14 6.30 -5.52
N LEU A 813 -9.47 5.48 -4.71
CA LEU A 813 -10.08 4.62 -3.70
C LEU A 813 -10.35 5.36 -2.40
N GLN A 814 -9.66 6.45 -2.08
CA GLN A 814 -9.79 7.14 -0.79
C GLN A 814 -11.23 7.56 -0.43
N PRO A 815 -12.04 8.15 -1.35
CA PRO A 815 -13.42 8.49 -1.03
C PRO A 815 -14.28 7.28 -0.66
N PHE A 816 -14.07 6.16 -1.36
CA PHE A 816 -14.76 4.89 -1.13
C PHE A 816 -14.30 4.27 0.19
N SER A 817 -13.00 4.34 0.48
CA SER A 817 -12.38 3.87 1.71
C SER A 817 -12.95 4.53 2.97
N LEU A 818 -13.09 5.85 2.95
CA LEU A 818 -13.64 6.64 4.06
C LEU A 818 -15.10 6.29 4.33
N ILE A 819 -15.87 6.07 3.27
CA ILE A 819 -17.27 5.69 3.39
C ILE A 819 -17.38 4.27 3.93
N ALA A 820 -16.67 3.30 3.34
CA ALA A 820 -16.62 1.93 3.84
C ALA A 820 -16.17 1.86 5.31
N GLY A 821 -15.22 2.72 5.69
CA GLY A 821 -14.61 2.79 7.01
C GLY A 821 -15.47 3.41 8.11
N SER A 822 -16.66 3.92 7.78
CA SER A 822 -17.57 4.54 8.75
C SER A 822 -19.01 4.10 8.60
N TYR A 823 -19.38 3.53 7.45
CA TYR A 823 -20.75 3.17 7.16
C TYR A 823 -21.24 2.07 8.09
N THR A 824 -22.41 2.32 8.68
CA THR A 824 -23.10 1.43 9.62
C THR A 824 -24.58 1.44 9.27
N ALA A 825 -25.21 0.27 9.33
CA ALA A 825 -26.63 0.11 9.03
C ALA A 825 -27.22 -1.03 9.87
N ASN A 826 -28.39 -0.79 10.46
CA ASN A 826 -29.12 -1.76 11.27
C ASN A 826 -30.62 -1.61 11.00
N GLU A 827 -31.04 -2.08 9.83
CA GLU A 827 -32.44 -2.08 9.41
C GLU A 827 -33.03 -3.50 9.60
N PRO A 828 -34.25 -3.63 10.16
CA PRO A 828 -34.91 -4.92 10.32
C PRO A 828 -35.00 -5.68 8.97
N GLY A 829 -34.54 -6.93 8.95
CA GLY A 829 -34.59 -7.79 7.77
C GLY A 829 -33.47 -7.59 6.75
N LYS A 830 -32.54 -6.65 6.99
CA LYS A 830 -31.35 -6.43 6.17
C LYS A 830 -30.08 -6.91 6.86
N THR A 831 -29.01 -7.09 6.09
CA THR A 831 -27.67 -7.40 6.62
C THR A 831 -27.23 -6.29 7.57
N VAL A 832 -26.89 -6.67 8.81
CA VAL A 832 -26.36 -5.72 9.80
C VAL A 832 -24.93 -5.36 9.40
N ILE A 833 -24.69 -4.06 9.23
CA ILE A 833 -23.37 -3.50 8.94
C ILE A 833 -22.92 -2.76 10.19
N ASP A 834 -21.99 -3.36 10.92
CA ASP A 834 -21.38 -2.83 12.14
C ASP A 834 -19.90 -2.48 11.93
N SER A 835 -19.21 -2.16 13.03
CA SER A 835 -17.79 -1.77 12.99
C SER A 835 -16.84 -2.84 12.44
N SER A 836 -17.26 -4.11 12.39
CA SER A 836 -16.46 -5.18 11.76
C SER A 836 -16.32 -5.00 10.24
N TYR A 837 -17.20 -4.21 9.60
CA TYR A 837 -17.09 -3.88 8.18
C TYR A 837 -16.13 -2.72 7.90
N TRP A 838 -15.72 -1.94 8.90
CA TRP A 838 -14.92 -0.74 8.66
C TRP A 838 -13.52 -0.99 8.06
N PRO A 839 -12.75 -2.01 8.49
CA PRO A 839 -11.52 -2.36 7.79
C PRO A 839 -11.79 -2.66 6.32
N ASN A 840 -11.03 -2.03 5.42
CA ASN A 840 -11.27 -2.13 3.98
C ASN A 840 -9.98 -1.92 3.16
N ASP A 841 -9.98 -2.40 1.92
CA ASP A 841 -8.90 -2.22 0.93
C ASP A 841 -9.09 -0.97 0.05
N GLY A 842 -9.98 -0.06 0.46
CA GLY A 842 -10.36 1.11 -0.32
C GLY A 842 -11.61 0.93 -1.15
N LEU A 843 -12.09 -0.30 -1.39
CA LEU A 843 -13.38 -0.54 -2.03
C LEU A 843 -14.23 -1.57 -1.28
N LEU A 844 -13.62 -2.70 -0.92
CA LEU A 844 -14.26 -3.82 -0.25
C LEU A 844 -13.88 -3.89 1.22
N ASN A 845 -14.83 -4.30 2.05
CA ASN A 845 -14.60 -4.55 3.47
C ASN A 845 -13.73 -5.79 3.64
N SER A 846 -12.66 -5.72 4.42
CA SER A 846 -11.67 -6.79 4.58
C SER A 846 -12.28 -8.08 5.12
N ARG A 847 -13.33 -7.98 5.94
CA ARG A 847 -14.09 -9.14 6.44
C ARG A 847 -14.84 -9.88 5.34
N SER A 848 -15.35 -9.17 4.33
CA SER A 848 -16.13 -9.75 3.24
C SER A 848 -15.27 -10.62 2.31
N MET A 849 -13.94 -10.47 2.39
CA MET A 849 -12.99 -11.16 1.51
C MET A 849 -12.61 -12.57 1.95
N ARG A 850 -12.74 -12.85 3.25
CA ARG A 850 -12.23 -14.06 3.89
C ARG A 850 -13.00 -15.30 3.41
N GLU A 851 -14.32 -15.28 3.47
CA GLU A 851 -15.14 -16.42 3.10
C GLU A 851 -16.54 -16.00 2.64
N PRO A 852 -17.22 -16.84 1.85
CA PRO A 852 -18.67 -16.75 1.70
C PRO A 852 -19.37 -16.90 3.04
N GLU A 853 -20.43 -16.14 3.26
CA GLU A 853 -21.20 -16.22 4.50
C GLU A 853 -21.64 -17.67 4.79
N GLY A 854 -21.27 -18.18 5.96
CA GLY A 854 -21.61 -19.54 6.41
C GLY A 854 -20.73 -20.67 5.86
N ALA A 855 -19.76 -20.40 4.98
CA ALA A 855 -18.85 -21.43 4.46
C ALA A 855 -17.80 -21.86 5.51
N PRO A 856 -17.38 -23.14 5.53
CA PRO A 856 -16.29 -23.59 6.37
C PRO A 856 -14.98 -22.94 5.93
N TRP A 857 -14.22 -22.41 6.90
CA TRP A 857 -12.92 -21.81 6.66
C TRP A 857 -11.95 -22.11 7.81
N ARG A 858 -10.67 -21.98 7.51
CA ARG A 858 -9.57 -22.13 8.48
C ARG A 858 -8.43 -21.19 8.11
N ASP A 859 -7.67 -20.74 9.09
CA ASP A 859 -6.38 -20.10 8.80
C ASP A 859 -5.46 -21.13 8.13
N PHE A 860 -4.75 -20.71 7.09
CA PHE A 860 -3.81 -21.57 6.39
C PHE A 860 -2.58 -21.84 7.26
N ASP A 861 -2.41 -23.09 7.64
CA ASP A 861 -1.33 -23.57 8.52
C ASP A 861 -0.10 -24.10 7.76
N GLY A 862 -0.08 -23.96 6.42
CA GLY A 862 0.90 -24.56 5.53
C GLY A 862 0.39 -25.80 4.78
N THR A 863 -0.75 -26.36 5.19
CA THR A 863 -1.37 -27.52 4.55
C THR A 863 -2.61 -27.11 3.74
N SER A 864 -2.72 -27.61 2.51
CA SER A 864 -3.90 -27.37 1.67
C SER A 864 -4.97 -28.41 1.97
N LEU A 865 -6.16 -27.98 2.42
CA LEU A 865 -7.32 -28.85 2.59
C LEU A 865 -8.41 -28.52 1.56
N SER A 866 -8.97 -29.55 0.93
CA SER A 866 -10.15 -29.41 0.07
C SER A 866 -11.42 -29.30 0.91
N GLY A 867 -12.51 -28.77 0.32
CA GLY A 867 -13.79 -28.63 1.02
C GLY A 867 -13.86 -27.54 2.08
N THR A 868 -12.82 -26.71 2.21
CA THR A 868 -12.78 -25.59 3.16
C THR A 868 -11.96 -24.44 2.60
N TRP A 869 -12.30 -23.21 2.98
CA TRP A 869 -11.52 -22.02 2.64
C TRP A 869 -10.25 -21.95 3.47
N ASN A 870 -9.10 -22.15 2.82
CA ASN A 870 -7.79 -21.94 3.39
C ASN A 870 -7.50 -20.42 3.34
N TYR A 871 -7.78 -19.74 4.44
CA TYR A 871 -7.61 -18.30 4.54
C TYR A 871 -6.13 -17.96 4.71
N MET A 872 -5.60 -17.21 3.76
CA MET A 872 -4.18 -16.89 3.62
C MET A 872 -3.78 -15.65 4.43
N GLY A 873 -4.75 -14.98 5.06
CA GLY A 873 -4.54 -13.78 5.87
C GLY A 873 -4.84 -12.47 5.15
N ILE A 874 -4.44 -11.38 5.79
CA ILE A 874 -4.66 -10.00 5.31
C ILE A 874 -3.36 -9.46 4.72
N LEU A 875 -3.41 -9.01 3.47
CA LEU A 875 -2.40 -8.19 2.84
C LEU A 875 -2.48 -6.77 3.43
N GLN A 876 -1.68 -6.52 4.48
CA GLN A 876 -1.69 -5.26 5.21
C GLN A 876 -1.01 -4.13 4.41
N GLY A 877 -1.68 -2.99 4.35
CA GLY A 877 -1.26 -1.82 3.57
C GLY A 877 -1.38 -2.01 2.06
N TRP A 878 -2.15 -2.99 1.60
CA TRP A 878 -2.48 -3.19 0.19
C TRP A 878 -3.89 -2.67 -0.07
N ASP A 879 -4.04 -1.84 -1.09
CA ASP A 879 -5.34 -1.41 -1.56
C ASP A 879 -5.89 -2.33 -2.68
N HIS A 880 -7.11 -2.05 -3.12
CA HIS A 880 -7.82 -2.86 -4.11
C HIS A 880 -7.09 -2.97 -5.47
N GLY A 881 -6.31 -1.95 -5.85
CA GLY A 881 -5.53 -1.96 -7.09
C GLY A 881 -4.21 -2.71 -6.94
N ASP A 882 -3.58 -2.60 -5.76
CA ASP A 882 -2.30 -3.25 -5.44
C ASP A 882 -2.34 -4.77 -5.66
N VAL A 883 -3.45 -5.42 -5.29
CA VAL A 883 -3.63 -6.88 -5.36
C VAL A 883 -3.48 -7.42 -6.77
N VAL A 884 -3.77 -6.60 -7.78
CA VAL A 884 -3.59 -6.95 -9.20
C VAL A 884 -2.49 -6.12 -9.88
N GLY A 885 -1.73 -5.33 -9.13
CA GLY A 885 -0.67 -4.47 -9.65
C GLY A 885 -1.16 -3.26 -10.46
N LEU A 886 -2.45 -2.94 -10.42
CA LEU A 886 -3.07 -1.86 -11.18
C LEU A 886 -2.96 -0.54 -10.43
N LEU A 887 -2.33 0.47 -11.03
CA LEU A 887 -2.11 1.79 -10.42
C LEU A 887 -1.52 1.68 -8.99
N SER A 888 -0.64 0.68 -8.83
CA SER A 888 -0.12 0.23 -7.55
C SER A 888 1.17 0.95 -7.18
N GLU A 889 1.29 1.31 -5.90
CA GLU A 889 2.56 1.75 -5.30
C GLU A 889 3.48 0.56 -4.95
N LYS A 890 2.96 -0.67 -4.97
CA LYS A 890 3.76 -1.88 -4.76
C LYS A 890 4.67 -2.14 -5.95
N SER A 891 5.84 -2.70 -5.65
CA SER A 891 6.75 -3.16 -6.69
C SER A 891 6.11 -4.30 -7.48
N ALA A 892 6.43 -4.39 -8.77
CA ALA A 892 5.99 -5.51 -9.60
C ALA A 892 6.43 -6.86 -8.99
N ASP A 893 7.59 -6.90 -8.33
CA ASP A 893 8.13 -8.09 -7.70
C ASP A 893 7.27 -8.57 -6.53
N SER A 894 6.68 -7.66 -5.74
CA SER A 894 5.79 -8.00 -4.64
C SER A 894 4.50 -8.67 -5.13
N VAL A 895 3.90 -8.13 -6.19
CA VAL A 895 2.70 -8.71 -6.82
C VAL A 895 3.06 -10.06 -7.44
N ASN A 896 4.13 -10.12 -8.22
CA ASN A 896 4.57 -11.36 -8.87
C ASN A 896 4.86 -12.47 -7.85
N ALA A 897 5.51 -12.14 -6.73
CA ALA A 897 5.80 -13.11 -5.67
C ALA A 897 4.52 -13.73 -5.10
N LEU A 898 3.50 -12.92 -4.80
CA LEU A 898 2.20 -13.40 -4.31
C LEU A 898 1.58 -14.45 -5.25
N TYR A 899 1.53 -14.16 -6.55
CA TYR A 899 0.91 -15.08 -7.52
C TYR A 899 1.78 -16.26 -7.87
N LEU A 900 3.11 -16.10 -7.95
CA LEU A 900 4.04 -17.21 -8.19
C LEU A 900 3.97 -18.21 -7.03
N ASP A 901 3.92 -17.72 -5.79
CA ASP A 901 3.76 -18.57 -4.64
C ASP A 901 2.42 -19.33 -4.67
N GLN A 902 1.32 -18.61 -4.90
CA GLN A 902 0.01 -19.25 -5.05
C GLN A 902 0.02 -20.29 -6.18
N ALA A 903 0.61 -19.98 -7.34
CA ALA A 903 0.68 -20.89 -8.49
C ALA A 903 1.48 -22.16 -8.17
N ARG A 904 2.55 -22.07 -7.37
CA ARG A 904 3.28 -23.24 -6.88
C ARG A 904 2.44 -24.09 -5.93
N ARG A 905 1.65 -23.47 -5.04
CA ARG A 905 0.70 -24.19 -4.16
C ARG A 905 -0.33 -24.96 -4.98
N LEU A 906 -0.90 -24.33 -6.00
CA LEU A 906 -1.90 -24.94 -6.88
C LEU A 906 -1.35 -26.16 -7.63
N ARG A 907 -0.11 -26.07 -8.10
CA ARG A 907 0.58 -27.16 -8.82
C ARG A 907 0.93 -28.36 -7.93
N ALA A 908 0.99 -28.15 -6.62
CA ALA A 908 1.30 -29.19 -5.63
C ALA A 908 0.06 -29.99 -5.17
N LEU A 909 -1.14 -29.64 -5.62
CA LEU A 909 -2.37 -30.34 -5.22
C LEU A 909 -2.46 -31.75 -5.85
N ASP A 910 -2.86 -32.74 -5.04
CA ASP A 910 -2.89 -34.18 -5.38
C ASP A 910 -4.03 -34.63 -6.34
N ASN A 911 -4.80 -33.67 -6.83
CA ASN A 911 -6.06 -33.84 -7.61
C ASN A 911 -6.15 -34.99 -8.61
#